data_AF-A0A2G3LEQ7-F1
#
_entry.id   AF-A0A2G3LEQ7-F1
#
_cell.length_a   1.000
_cell.length_b   1.000
_cell.length_c   1.000
_cell.angle_alpha   90.00
_cell.angle_beta   90.00
_cell.angle_gamma   90.00
#
_symmetry.space_group_name_H-M   'P 1'
#
loop_
_entity.id
_entity.type
_entity.pdbx_description
1 polymer ?
#
loop_
_entity_poly.entity_id
_entity_poly.type
_entity_poly.pdbx_seq_one_letter_code
_entity_poly.pdbx_strand_id
1 'polypeptide(L)'
;MLLGSSLAHAATLNFNGGTVSNCSQSQDGLQYTCASLALSSTDVIVIGSAYAVTVNSSLAMSYNQGLTMSGNATLTVKGNLDIKDINPPNLKVTGGNLTAEGGTFLMGSQEQTITANISATTIKMGSNNVKVTGKISAKGPVEIASGSVINGPISGTVVNILPASTRIQGDITASVSLTIGSGSQVTGNLKSPTIDLKASGLLVTGDVDASNSLSIASGNGIKGNVDAGQVTLDSSNAYITGNAKVDHITLGWQGRVQQTITCKAYTPSNPCSCVTNNSGWAFNEPMGPKCGPGTPSGLHHFQIEHPLTALTCQVPTVTVTACADASCSAVYKNGVNVTVSPGGEPTQIDTSGINPNVTVRQTTVGIATLGLVSTPATTGALVCKSGGSTSNCQISFLSSGFQVSGAPRYAEEAGALEISALQTSSGNRDVCVPMFAGQSKDLNLSCAYSNPNAGTLPARIFDSAKNNYVALAASDQSSCSGTSTKVRVTFGANGVAKPNMLYADAGALLLTASYKPDSGSDKGLDMSGSGTVIVAPQQFLLTKLAPTQRAGLAAAPLVAGTPITLSAVNALGAVTKNFGNESGVAVQKVVLGRNLLAPVYTGVSNPEVGGDLDFVKKGGVIAAPPLVWPEVGKINFTAALQDENGYLGSGLTSPGTSDAVLFYPHHFVTELVVKKVDLPGGAKTEFPFPCSAPFVCAGDRAVYSRQPFDLTIRAQTSGGVDTKNFDARNDVINKTQVTLVPYDAATEKNSYPPTAPSGSTLTDGAKAPAAVTGVPVTSFSNGVATRSIAYSFPAAYAVPKEPKALASPTGLLLRATYAYPAAGSVSSAPADGKEAQLTVLTGRLMVPHDYGSERYPVRLAVQTQYWDGKTWVTSLLDSISAFDNTLVVFANCKKTLVCKDFLLPNNTIVTYTVDKGILPPSKRLTLAAPGVGKSGSVDVSVPGIAYLPSTVGTVVFGVFKSGPVIYLREMY
;
A
#
# COMPACT_ATOMS: atom_id res chain seq x y z
N MET A 1 -55.40 -29.27 22.74
CA MET A 1 -54.00 -29.74 22.89
C MET A 1 -53.07 -28.70 22.28
N LEU A 2 -52.62 -27.73 23.09
CA LEU A 2 -51.36 -27.01 22.86
C LEU A 2 -50.31 -27.75 23.68
N LEU A 3 -49.19 -28.16 23.08
CA LEU A 3 -47.94 -28.48 23.79
C LEU A 3 -46.79 -28.62 22.79
N GLY A 4 -45.75 -27.79 22.96
CA GLY A 4 -44.37 -28.21 22.68
C GLY A 4 -43.67 -27.67 21.43
N SER A 5 -43.64 -26.35 21.19
CA SER A 5 -42.57 -25.74 20.40
C SER A 5 -41.55 -25.09 21.33
N SER A 6 -40.43 -25.78 21.58
CA SER A 6 -39.25 -25.18 22.18
C SER A 6 -38.73 -24.05 21.29
N LEU A 7 -38.62 -22.84 21.83
CA LEU A 7 -37.97 -21.72 21.18
C LEU A 7 -36.49 -22.07 20.95
N ALA A 8 -36.12 -22.39 19.72
CA ALA A 8 -34.72 -22.53 19.33
C ALA A 8 -34.03 -21.16 19.46
N HIS A 9 -33.11 -21.02 20.42
CA HIS A 9 -32.28 -19.83 20.56
C HIS A 9 -31.30 -19.76 19.39
N ALA A 10 -31.24 -18.60 18.72
CA ALA A 10 -30.25 -18.29 17.70
C ALA A 10 -28.82 -18.33 18.29
N ALA A 11 -27.92 -19.13 17.72
CA ALA A 11 -26.52 -19.15 18.12
C ALA A 11 -25.71 -18.13 17.30
N THR A 12 -24.83 -17.38 17.96
CA THR A 12 -23.89 -16.47 17.27
C THR A 12 -22.49 -17.09 17.28
N LEU A 13 -21.99 -17.44 16.09
CA LEU A 13 -20.63 -17.92 15.89
C LEU A 13 -19.69 -16.71 15.78
N ASN A 14 -19.04 -16.35 16.89
CA ASN A 14 -18.17 -15.19 16.98
C ASN A 14 -16.70 -15.59 16.74
N PHE A 15 -16.16 -15.18 15.59
CA PHE A 15 -14.75 -15.29 15.23
C PHE A 15 -14.04 -13.97 15.57
N ASN A 16 -13.77 -13.77 16.85
CA ASN A 16 -13.22 -12.53 17.42
C ASN A 16 -12.21 -12.79 18.56
N GLY A 17 -11.57 -13.97 18.56
CA GLY A 17 -10.62 -14.41 19.58
C GLY A 17 -11.18 -15.48 20.52
N GLY A 18 -12.51 -15.71 20.54
CA GLY A 18 -13.14 -16.79 21.30
C GLY A 18 -13.06 -18.16 20.63
N THR A 19 -13.22 -19.25 21.39
CA THR A 19 -13.32 -20.61 20.84
C THR A 19 -14.65 -20.81 20.12
N VAL A 20 -14.61 -21.30 18.88
CA VAL A 20 -15.81 -21.65 18.10
C VAL A 20 -15.85 -23.17 17.91
N SER A 21 -16.98 -23.79 18.21
CA SER A 21 -17.16 -25.24 18.08
C SER A 21 -16.87 -25.71 16.65
N ASN A 22 -16.21 -26.85 16.50
CA ASN A 22 -15.77 -27.44 15.22
C ASN A 22 -14.76 -26.60 14.41
N CYS A 23 -14.15 -25.60 15.03
CA CYS A 23 -13.07 -24.81 14.43
C CYS A 23 -11.81 -24.89 15.29
N SER A 24 -10.68 -25.12 14.64
CA SER A 24 -9.35 -24.95 15.24
C SER A 24 -8.91 -23.50 15.09
N GLN A 25 -8.20 -22.97 16.08
CA GLN A 25 -7.63 -21.64 16.05
C GLN A 25 -6.11 -21.75 15.98
N SER A 26 -5.49 -20.92 15.15
CA SER A 26 -4.04 -20.81 15.03
C SER A 26 -3.39 -20.25 16.30
N GLN A 27 -2.07 -20.41 16.41
CA GLN A 27 -1.30 -19.97 17.59
C GLN A 27 -1.35 -18.45 17.83
N ASP A 28 -1.56 -17.64 16.79
CA ASP A 28 -1.69 -16.18 16.91
C ASP A 28 -3.11 -15.73 17.30
N GLY A 29 -4.07 -16.67 17.34
CA GLY A 29 -5.47 -16.38 17.66
C GLY A 29 -6.28 -15.72 16.55
N LEU A 30 -5.69 -15.38 15.40
CA LEU A 30 -6.33 -14.58 14.36
C LEU A 30 -6.89 -15.40 13.20
N GLN A 31 -6.36 -16.61 12.97
CA GLN A 31 -6.86 -17.54 11.94
C GLN A 31 -7.68 -18.66 12.57
N TYR A 32 -8.89 -18.87 12.06
CA TYR A 32 -9.74 -20.02 12.36
C TYR A 32 -9.80 -20.96 11.16
N THR A 33 -9.67 -22.25 11.40
CA THR A 33 -9.88 -23.30 10.40
C THR A 33 -10.94 -24.26 10.88
N CYS A 34 -12.09 -24.23 10.21
CA CYS A 34 -13.25 -25.07 10.47
C CYS A 34 -13.32 -26.19 9.44
N ALA A 35 -13.59 -27.42 9.88
CA ALA A 35 -13.85 -28.53 8.95
C ALA A 35 -15.12 -28.27 8.14
N SER A 36 -16.18 -27.83 8.83
CA SER A 36 -17.44 -27.34 8.28
C SER A 36 -18.12 -26.40 9.28
N LEU A 37 -19.08 -25.61 8.80
CA LEU A 37 -19.96 -24.79 9.65
C LEU A 37 -21.41 -25.23 9.42
N ALA A 38 -21.96 -25.98 10.37
CA ALA A 38 -23.38 -26.35 10.38
C ALA A 38 -24.17 -25.25 11.09
N LEU A 39 -24.98 -24.51 10.34
CA LEU A 39 -25.81 -23.42 10.87
C LEU A 39 -27.25 -23.91 11.10
N SER A 40 -27.76 -23.68 12.31
CA SER A 40 -29.19 -23.82 12.63
C SER A 40 -30.00 -22.68 12.01
N SER A 41 -31.33 -22.78 12.02
CA SER A 41 -32.21 -21.91 11.24
C SER A 41 -32.09 -20.40 11.50
N THR A 42 -31.50 -19.96 12.62
CA THR A 42 -31.40 -18.54 13.00
C THR A 42 -29.97 -18.11 13.35
N ASP A 43 -28.97 -18.93 13.01
CA ASP A 43 -27.59 -18.68 13.43
C ASP A 43 -26.92 -17.53 12.67
N VAL A 44 -26.02 -16.82 13.35
CA VAL A 44 -25.30 -15.66 12.79
C VAL A 44 -23.80 -15.89 12.89
N ILE A 45 -23.09 -15.74 11.77
CA ILE A 45 -21.62 -15.71 11.71
C ILE A 45 -21.17 -14.26 11.89
N VAL A 46 -20.27 -14.00 12.84
CA VAL A 46 -19.66 -12.69 13.06
C VAL A 46 -18.15 -12.84 13.00
N ILE A 47 -17.51 -12.20 12.03
CA ILE A 47 -16.05 -12.18 11.87
C ILE A 47 -15.56 -10.77 12.15
N GLY A 48 -14.77 -10.63 13.22
CA GLY A 48 -14.19 -9.36 13.61
C GLY A 48 -13.14 -8.88 12.60
N SER A 49 -12.87 -7.58 12.58
CA SER A 49 -11.71 -7.04 11.85
C SER A 49 -10.42 -7.73 12.30
N ALA A 50 -9.48 -7.94 11.37
CA ALA A 50 -8.23 -8.68 11.50
C ALA A 50 -8.33 -10.22 11.63
N TYR A 51 -9.53 -10.77 11.77
CA TYR A 51 -9.73 -12.22 11.83
C TYR A 51 -9.98 -12.82 10.46
N ALA A 52 -9.49 -14.04 10.28
CA ALA A 52 -9.67 -14.80 9.07
C ALA A 52 -10.21 -16.20 9.39
N VAL A 53 -11.21 -16.63 8.63
CA VAL A 53 -11.92 -17.89 8.83
C VAL A 53 -11.82 -18.69 7.54
N THR A 54 -11.24 -19.89 7.64
CA THR A 54 -11.22 -20.87 6.55
C THR A 54 -12.19 -22.01 6.87
N VAL A 55 -13.19 -22.23 6.01
CA VAL A 55 -14.11 -23.36 6.06
C VAL A 55 -13.68 -24.36 4.99
N ASN A 56 -13.29 -25.58 5.39
CA ASN A 56 -12.79 -26.59 4.46
C ASN A 56 -13.90 -27.34 3.68
N SER A 57 -15.16 -26.89 3.79
CA SER A 57 -16.33 -27.40 3.08
C SER A 57 -17.13 -26.25 2.46
N SER A 58 -18.09 -26.55 1.59
CA SER A 58 -19.10 -25.56 1.18
C SER A 58 -19.85 -24.98 2.39
N LEU A 59 -20.24 -23.72 2.29
CA LEU A 59 -21.02 -22.98 3.28
C LEU A 59 -22.24 -22.37 2.58
N ALA A 60 -23.43 -22.76 3.01
CA ALA A 60 -24.69 -22.21 2.52
C ALA A 60 -25.48 -21.59 3.67
N MET A 61 -26.00 -20.38 3.46
CA MET A 61 -26.73 -19.62 4.47
C MET A 61 -28.17 -19.35 4.01
N SER A 62 -29.12 -19.73 4.86
CA SER A 62 -30.56 -19.60 4.61
C SER A 62 -31.11 -18.25 5.08
N TYR A 63 -32.39 -17.98 4.76
CA TYR A 63 -33.04 -16.68 4.95
C TYR A 63 -32.91 -16.07 6.35
N ASN A 64 -33.09 -16.88 7.39
CA ASN A 64 -33.09 -16.42 8.78
C ASN A 64 -31.70 -16.40 9.43
N GLN A 65 -30.65 -16.80 8.70
CA GLN A 65 -29.27 -16.75 9.17
C GLN A 65 -28.63 -15.39 8.85
N GLY A 66 -27.46 -15.11 9.42
CA GLY A 66 -26.78 -13.82 9.22
C GLY A 66 -25.27 -13.91 9.08
N LEU A 67 -24.69 -12.94 8.38
CA LEU A 67 -23.24 -12.81 8.20
C LEU A 67 -22.83 -11.36 8.49
N THR A 68 -21.93 -11.18 9.46
CA THR A 68 -21.38 -9.87 9.83
C THR A 68 -19.86 -9.88 9.68
N MET A 69 -19.32 -8.92 8.92
CA MET A 69 -17.89 -8.74 8.67
C MET A 69 -17.53 -7.25 8.63
N SER A 70 -16.32 -6.88 9.07
CA SER A 70 -15.84 -5.49 9.08
C SER A 70 -14.33 -5.39 8.90
N GLY A 71 -13.83 -4.20 8.54
CA GLY A 71 -12.40 -3.93 8.41
C GLY A 71 -11.73 -4.80 7.34
N ASN A 72 -10.67 -5.52 7.70
CA ASN A 72 -9.94 -6.44 6.82
C ASN A 72 -10.25 -7.94 7.10
N ALA A 73 -11.42 -8.24 7.69
CA ALA A 73 -11.87 -9.61 7.95
C ALA A 73 -11.83 -10.47 6.69
N THR A 74 -11.50 -11.76 6.82
CA THR A 74 -11.48 -12.68 5.67
C THR A 74 -12.32 -13.92 5.94
N LEU A 75 -13.17 -14.31 4.99
CA LEU A 75 -13.87 -15.59 4.98
C LEU A 75 -13.49 -16.34 3.72
N THR A 76 -12.81 -17.47 3.87
CA THR A 76 -12.42 -18.37 2.78
C THR A 76 -13.15 -19.69 2.94
N VAL A 77 -13.81 -20.14 1.88
CA VAL A 77 -14.58 -21.39 1.83
C VAL A 77 -14.01 -22.26 0.73
N LYS A 78 -13.52 -23.46 1.07
CA LYS A 78 -13.00 -24.46 0.11
C LYS A 78 -14.15 -25.24 -0.52
N GLY A 79 -14.98 -24.54 -1.28
CA GLY A 79 -16.23 -25.03 -1.83
C GLY A 79 -17.12 -23.88 -2.27
N ASN A 80 -18.42 -24.12 -2.34
CA ASN A 80 -19.38 -23.06 -2.65
C ASN A 80 -19.62 -22.18 -1.42
N LEU A 81 -19.61 -20.87 -1.61
CA LEU A 81 -20.08 -19.90 -0.62
C LEU A 81 -21.41 -19.34 -1.10
N ASP A 82 -22.51 -19.83 -0.52
CA ASP A 82 -23.87 -19.46 -0.87
C ASP A 82 -24.49 -18.58 0.21
N ILE A 83 -24.60 -17.29 -0.07
CA ILE A 83 -25.23 -16.29 0.80
C ILE A 83 -26.52 -15.72 0.19
N LYS A 84 -26.99 -16.29 -0.92
CA LYS A 84 -28.02 -15.68 -1.77
C LYS A 84 -29.35 -15.46 -1.07
N ASP A 85 -29.70 -16.32 -0.12
CA ASP A 85 -31.02 -16.33 0.52
C ASP A 85 -31.07 -15.47 1.79
N ILE A 86 -29.93 -15.00 2.33
CA ILE A 86 -29.86 -14.22 3.57
C ILE A 86 -30.76 -12.99 3.50
N ASN A 87 -31.62 -12.82 4.51
CA ASN A 87 -32.46 -11.64 4.69
C ASN A 87 -31.58 -10.37 4.82
N PRO A 88 -31.83 -9.28 4.07
CA PRO A 88 -30.89 -8.14 4.00
C PRO A 88 -30.47 -7.50 5.34
N PRO A 89 -31.35 -7.36 6.36
CA PRO A 89 -30.95 -6.86 7.68
C PRO A 89 -29.92 -7.74 8.42
N ASN A 90 -29.83 -9.02 8.05
CA ASN A 90 -28.91 -10.00 8.63
C ASN A 90 -27.57 -10.09 7.88
N LEU A 91 -27.43 -9.41 6.72
CA LEU A 91 -26.20 -9.34 5.95
C LEU A 91 -25.48 -8.01 6.21
N LYS A 92 -24.49 -8.03 7.11
CA LYS A 92 -23.73 -6.85 7.57
C LYS A 92 -22.26 -6.97 7.22
N VAL A 93 -21.94 -6.98 5.93
CA VAL A 93 -20.56 -7.03 5.42
C VAL A 93 -20.12 -5.62 5.03
N THR A 94 -19.28 -5.00 5.86
CA THR A 94 -18.84 -3.60 5.74
C THR A 94 -17.36 -3.44 5.40
N GLY A 95 -16.61 -4.54 5.35
CA GLY A 95 -15.23 -4.60 4.90
C GLY A 95 -14.75 -6.06 4.84
N GLY A 96 -13.65 -6.31 4.14
CA GLY A 96 -12.97 -7.60 4.13
C GLY A 96 -12.91 -8.31 2.78
N ASN A 97 -12.65 -9.61 2.82
CA ASN A 97 -12.54 -10.49 1.65
C ASN A 97 -13.45 -11.72 1.82
N LEU A 98 -14.29 -11.98 0.81
CA LEU A 98 -15.10 -13.19 0.68
C LEU A 98 -14.50 -14.06 -0.42
N THR A 99 -14.07 -15.27 -0.08
CA THR A 99 -13.41 -16.18 -1.03
C THR A 99 -14.11 -17.53 -1.10
N ALA A 100 -14.52 -17.96 -2.28
CA ALA A 100 -14.96 -19.31 -2.58
C ALA A 100 -13.85 -20.04 -3.37
N GLU A 101 -12.85 -20.56 -2.63
CA GLU A 101 -11.68 -21.19 -3.21
C GLU A 101 -12.04 -22.54 -3.84
N GLY A 102 -11.93 -22.63 -5.16
CA GLY A 102 -12.28 -23.84 -5.91
C GLY A 102 -13.78 -24.01 -6.18
N GLY A 103 -14.64 -23.09 -5.73
CA GLY A 103 -16.09 -23.20 -5.86
C GLY A 103 -16.80 -21.95 -6.40
N THR A 104 -18.12 -21.94 -6.23
CA THR A 104 -19.00 -20.85 -6.70
C THR A 104 -19.39 -19.93 -5.54
N PHE A 105 -19.26 -18.63 -5.75
CA PHE A 105 -19.88 -17.62 -4.88
C PHE A 105 -21.29 -17.30 -5.39
N LEU A 106 -22.30 -17.43 -4.52
CA LEU A 106 -23.70 -17.14 -4.83
C LEU A 106 -24.23 -16.03 -3.92
N MET A 107 -24.83 -15.01 -4.52
CA MET A 107 -25.58 -13.95 -3.82
C MET A 107 -26.83 -13.56 -4.62
N GLY A 108 -27.77 -12.79 -4.05
CA GLY A 108 -28.81 -12.12 -4.86
C GLY A 108 -30.13 -12.87 -5.12
N SER A 109 -30.54 -13.83 -4.27
CA SER A 109 -31.97 -14.22 -4.22
C SER A 109 -32.83 -13.15 -3.52
N GLN A 110 -32.20 -12.24 -2.79
CA GLN A 110 -32.79 -11.06 -2.14
C GLN A 110 -31.99 -9.81 -2.55
N GLU A 111 -32.52 -8.61 -2.29
CA GLU A 111 -31.73 -7.37 -2.46
C GLU A 111 -30.60 -7.29 -1.42
N GLN A 112 -29.35 -7.45 -1.84
CA GLN A 112 -28.22 -7.59 -0.91
C GLN A 112 -27.18 -6.50 -1.13
N THR A 113 -26.68 -5.91 -0.04
CA THR A 113 -25.61 -4.90 -0.06
C THR A 113 -24.41 -5.38 0.73
N ILE A 114 -23.22 -5.37 0.12
CA ILE A 114 -21.96 -5.72 0.78
C ILE A 114 -20.83 -4.77 0.38
N THR A 115 -19.89 -4.55 1.30
CA THR A 115 -18.60 -3.89 1.05
C THR A 115 -17.48 -4.88 1.37
N ALA A 116 -16.95 -5.55 0.36
CA ALA A 116 -15.86 -6.53 0.47
C ALA A 116 -15.31 -6.87 -0.92
N ASN A 117 -14.07 -7.34 -0.98
CA ASN A 117 -13.56 -8.00 -2.19
C ASN A 117 -14.14 -9.41 -2.28
N ILE A 118 -14.47 -9.85 -3.49
CA ILE A 118 -15.03 -11.18 -3.76
C ILE A 118 -14.08 -11.91 -4.70
N SER A 119 -13.68 -13.12 -4.33
CA SER A 119 -12.84 -13.99 -5.15
C SER A 119 -13.38 -15.42 -5.23
N ALA A 120 -13.51 -16.00 -6.42
CA ALA A 120 -14.04 -17.36 -6.57
C ALA A 120 -13.55 -18.06 -7.85
N THR A 121 -13.89 -19.34 -8.02
CA THR A 121 -13.82 -19.97 -9.35
C THR A 121 -14.93 -19.42 -10.24
N THR A 122 -16.17 -19.39 -9.74
CA THR A 122 -17.35 -18.86 -10.46
C THR A 122 -18.09 -17.89 -9.55
N ILE A 123 -18.62 -16.80 -10.10
CA ILE A 123 -19.44 -15.84 -9.34
C ILE A 123 -20.81 -15.75 -10.00
N LYS A 124 -21.88 -15.95 -9.21
CA LYS A 124 -23.27 -15.77 -9.65
C LYS A 124 -24.01 -14.87 -8.68
N MET A 125 -24.43 -13.71 -9.15
CA MET A 125 -25.30 -12.79 -8.42
C MET A 125 -26.68 -12.87 -9.08
N GLY A 126 -27.66 -13.43 -8.37
CA GLY A 126 -28.92 -14.02 -8.84
C GLY A 126 -29.93 -13.08 -9.53
N SER A 127 -31.19 -13.12 -9.08
CA SER A 127 -32.34 -12.55 -9.81
C SER A 127 -32.81 -11.18 -9.29
N ASN A 128 -32.24 -10.68 -8.19
CA ASN A 128 -32.58 -9.39 -7.59
C ASN A 128 -31.38 -8.44 -7.60
N ASN A 129 -31.66 -7.15 -7.43
CA ASN A 129 -30.65 -6.09 -7.45
C ASN A 129 -29.64 -6.28 -6.31
N VAL A 130 -28.34 -6.32 -6.63
CA VAL A 130 -27.28 -6.38 -5.62
C VAL A 130 -26.41 -5.13 -5.64
N LYS A 131 -25.90 -4.74 -4.46
CA LYS A 131 -24.93 -3.65 -4.34
C LYS A 131 -23.62 -4.17 -3.76
N VAL A 132 -22.54 -4.08 -4.52
CA VAL A 132 -21.21 -4.54 -4.11
C VAL A 132 -20.23 -3.38 -4.21
N THR A 133 -19.50 -3.11 -3.13
CA THR A 133 -18.35 -2.19 -3.14
C THR A 133 -17.09 -2.97 -2.82
N GLY A 134 -16.17 -3.08 -3.79
CA GLY A 134 -14.96 -3.91 -3.70
C GLY A 134 -14.64 -4.60 -5.02
N LYS A 135 -13.44 -5.21 -5.11
CA LYS A 135 -12.99 -5.93 -6.30
C LYS A 135 -13.73 -7.26 -6.45
N ILE A 136 -14.18 -7.58 -7.66
CA ILE A 136 -14.79 -8.87 -8.02
C ILE A 136 -13.81 -9.62 -8.93
N SER A 137 -13.37 -10.81 -8.54
CA SER A 137 -12.39 -11.59 -9.30
C SER A 137 -12.73 -13.08 -9.36
N ALA A 138 -13.12 -13.58 -10.53
CA ALA A 138 -13.32 -15.00 -10.77
C ALA A 138 -12.22 -15.57 -11.66
N LYS A 139 -11.82 -16.82 -11.41
CA LYS A 139 -11.00 -17.61 -12.37
C LYS A 139 -11.82 -18.13 -13.56
N GLY A 140 -13.14 -18.12 -13.43
CA GLY A 140 -14.13 -18.59 -14.40
C GLY A 140 -15.21 -17.51 -14.64
N PRO A 141 -16.45 -17.89 -14.91
CA PRO A 141 -17.49 -16.94 -15.28
C PRO A 141 -17.97 -16.08 -14.10
N VAL A 142 -18.33 -14.83 -14.42
CA VAL A 142 -18.99 -13.86 -13.54
C VAL A 142 -20.34 -13.51 -14.13
N GLU A 143 -21.41 -13.73 -13.39
CA GLU A 143 -22.76 -13.30 -13.75
C GLU A 143 -23.27 -12.29 -12.71
N ILE A 144 -23.69 -11.11 -13.18
CA ILE A 144 -24.22 -10.03 -12.35
C ILE A 144 -25.71 -9.84 -12.64
N ALA A 145 -26.52 -9.80 -11.58
CA ALA A 145 -27.95 -9.61 -11.64
C ALA A 145 -28.36 -8.29 -12.32
N SER A 146 -29.56 -8.28 -12.88
CA SER A 146 -30.25 -7.07 -13.33
C SER A 146 -30.34 -6.01 -12.23
N GLY A 147 -30.26 -4.73 -12.57
CA GLY A 147 -30.46 -3.60 -11.65
C GLY A 147 -29.41 -3.43 -10.55
N SER A 148 -28.28 -4.11 -10.67
CA SER A 148 -27.22 -4.10 -9.65
C SER A 148 -26.39 -2.81 -9.66
N VAL A 149 -25.70 -2.53 -8.56
CA VAL A 149 -24.74 -1.43 -8.42
C VAL A 149 -23.40 -1.99 -7.96
N ILE A 150 -22.39 -1.96 -8.83
CA ILE A 150 -21.06 -2.46 -8.55
C ILE A 150 -20.06 -1.30 -8.54
N ASN A 151 -19.38 -1.10 -7.41
CA ASN A 151 -18.33 -0.10 -7.23
C ASN A 151 -16.99 -0.81 -7.00
N GLY A 152 -16.26 -1.06 -8.08
CA GLY A 152 -14.98 -1.76 -8.08
C GLY A 152 -14.72 -2.51 -9.39
N PRO A 153 -13.47 -2.91 -9.67
CA PRO A 153 -13.14 -3.61 -10.89
C PRO A 153 -13.66 -5.06 -10.89
N ILE A 154 -13.99 -5.56 -12.08
CA ILE A 154 -14.51 -6.92 -12.32
C ILE A 154 -13.55 -7.68 -13.24
N SER A 155 -13.14 -8.89 -12.84
CA SER A 155 -12.35 -9.78 -13.70
C SER A 155 -12.90 -11.21 -13.73
N GLY A 156 -12.95 -11.83 -14.91
CA GLY A 156 -13.42 -13.20 -15.11
C GLY A 156 -13.03 -13.79 -16.48
N THR A 157 -13.42 -15.03 -16.77
CA THR A 157 -13.26 -15.58 -18.13
C THR A 157 -14.36 -15.10 -19.06
N VAL A 158 -15.61 -15.28 -18.62
CA VAL A 158 -16.82 -14.74 -19.24
C VAL A 158 -17.48 -13.82 -18.23
N VAL A 159 -17.77 -12.58 -18.61
CA VAL A 159 -18.50 -11.64 -17.75
C VAL A 159 -19.85 -11.36 -18.39
N ASN A 160 -20.94 -11.70 -17.71
CA ASN A 160 -22.30 -11.49 -18.16
C ASN A 160 -23.03 -10.56 -17.19
N ILE A 161 -23.37 -9.36 -17.64
CA ILE A 161 -24.20 -8.42 -16.89
C ILE A 161 -25.63 -8.57 -17.41
N LEU A 162 -26.53 -9.06 -16.57
CA LEU A 162 -27.91 -9.30 -16.98
C LEU A 162 -28.66 -7.98 -17.29
N PRO A 163 -29.69 -8.01 -18.17
CA PRO A 163 -30.44 -6.83 -18.59
C PRO A 163 -31.17 -6.09 -17.46
N ALA A 164 -31.41 -4.78 -17.63
CA ALA A 164 -32.15 -3.86 -16.74
C ALA A 164 -31.30 -2.93 -15.85
N SER A 165 -30.62 -1.97 -16.47
CA SER A 165 -30.12 -0.75 -15.80
C SER A 165 -29.11 -0.95 -14.66
N THR A 166 -28.22 -1.94 -14.80
CA THR A 166 -27.10 -2.14 -13.87
C THR A 166 -26.12 -0.97 -13.97
N ARG A 167 -25.61 -0.48 -12.82
CA ARG A 167 -24.58 0.57 -12.76
C ARG A 167 -23.24 -0.01 -12.29
N ILE A 168 -22.19 0.19 -13.07
CA ILE A 168 -20.85 -0.28 -12.74
C ILE A 168 -19.89 0.90 -12.74
N GLN A 169 -19.14 1.07 -11.66
CA GLN A 169 -18.04 2.02 -11.55
C GLN A 169 -16.75 1.23 -11.29
N GLY A 170 -15.94 1.05 -12.33
CA GLY A 170 -14.73 0.24 -12.32
C GLY A 170 -14.49 -0.46 -13.66
N ASP A 171 -13.24 -0.85 -13.90
CA ASP A 171 -12.85 -1.54 -15.14
C ASP A 171 -13.40 -2.97 -15.17
N ILE A 172 -13.75 -3.46 -16.36
CA ILE A 172 -14.22 -4.83 -16.59
C ILE A 172 -13.24 -5.53 -17.52
N THR A 173 -12.65 -6.63 -17.06
CA THR A 173 -11.75 -7.48 -17.84
C THR A 173 -12.31 -8.90 -17.95
N ALA A 174 -12.60 -9.35 -19.17
CA ALA A 174 -12.96 -10.74 -19.45
C ALA A 174 -11.93 -11.38 -20.38
N SER A 175 -11.50 -12.61 -20.10
CA SER A 175 -10.49 -13.27 -20.96
C SER A 175 -11.08 -13.95 -22.21
N VAL A 176 -12.40 -14.12 -22.29
CA VAL A 176 -13.10 -14.79 -23.40
C VAL A 176 -14.18 -13.88 -23.99
N SER A 177 -15.18 -13.50 -23.19
CA SER A 177 -16.29 -12.67 -23.67
C SER A 177 -16.92 -11.82 -22.56
N LEU A 178 -17.45 -10.67 -22.96
CA LEU A 178 -18.19 -9.74 -22.12
C LEU A 178 -19.54 -9.43 -22.77
N THR A 179 -20.63 -9.70 -22.06
CA THR A 179 -21.98 -9.30 -22.48
C THR A 179 -22.54 -8.33 -21.46
N ILE A 180 -23.06 -7.19 -21.91
CA ILE A 180 -23.73 -6.22 -21.05
C ILE A 180 -25.17 -6.03 -21.50
N GLY A 181 -26.09 -6.34 -20.61
CA GLY A 181 -27.53 -6.25 -20.82
C GLY A 181 -28.07 -4.82 -20.90
N SER A 182 -29.29 -4.68 -21.43
CA SER A 182 -29.95 -3.42 -21.74
C SER A 182 -30.03 -2.41 -20.59
N GLY A 183 -29.94 -1.12 -20.91
CA GLY A 183 -30.09 0.02 -19.99
C GLY A 183 -28.91 0.26 -19.03
N SER A 184 -27.89 -0.60 -19.04
CA SER A 184 -26.79 -0.54 -18.07
C SER A 184 -25.86 0.66 -18.30
N GLN A 185 -25.28 1.19 -17.23
CA GLN A 185 -24.30 2.28 -17.26
C GLN A 185 -22.98 1.79 -16.69
N VAL A 186 -21.90 1.90 -17.47
CA VAL A 186 -20.55 1.55 -17.02
C VAL A 186 -19.67 2.78 -17.07
N THR A 187 -18.97 3.06 -15.97
CA THR A 187 -17.91 4.07 -15.88
C THR A 187 -16.61 3.35 -15.55
N GLY A 188 -15.76 3.16 -16.55
CA GLY A 188 -14.56 2.32 -16.49
C GLY A 188 -14.24 1.71 -17.85
N ASN A 189 -13.01 1.23 -18.01
CA ASN A 189 -12.53 0.64 -19.25
C ASN A 189 -13.04 -0.80 -19.41
N LEU A 190 -13.31 -1.22 -20.64
CA LEU A 190 -13.70 -2.59 -20.97
C LEU A 190 -12.60 -3.29 -21.74
N LYS A 191 -12.26 -4.52 -21.35
CA LYS A 191 -11.29 -5.36 -22.05
C LYS A 191 -11.78 -6.79 -22.18
N SER A 192 -11.98 -7.27 -23.40
CA SER A 192 -12.37 -8.67 -23.67
C SER A 192 -12.23 -8.99 -25.14
N PRO A 193 -11.82 -10.21 -25.56
CA PRO A 193 -11.76 -10.55 -26.98
C PRO A 193 -13.08 -10.27 -27.73
N THR A 194 -14.21 -10.64 -27.13
CA THR A 194 -15.54 -10.33 -27.67
C THR A 194 -16.35 -9.51 -26.67
N ILE A 195 -16.99 -8.44 -27.13
CA ILE A 195 -17.87 -7.57 -26.34
C ILE A 195 -19.22 -7.41 -27.06
N ASP A 196 -20.32 -7.66 -26.35
CA ASP A 196 -21.68 -7.51 -26.87
C ASP A 196 -22.51 -6.61 -25.94
N LEU A 197 -22.87 -5.42 -26.44
CA LEU A 197 -23.66 -4.41 -25.73
C LEU A 197 -25.12 -4.48 -26.21
N LYS A 198 -26.00 -5.08 -25.41
CA LYS A 198 -27.41 -5.35 -25.75
C LYS A 198 -28.26 -4.07 -25.77
N ALA A 199 -29.26 -4.05 -26.66
CA ALA A 199 -30.04 -2.86 -27.04
C ALA A 199 -30.71 -2.13 -25.87
N SER A 200 -31.05 -0.86 -26.08
CA SER A 200 -31.85 0.02 -25.21
C SER A 200 -31.07 0.81 -24.16
N GLY A 201 -30.38 1.88 -24.59
CA GLY A 201 -29.93 2.96 -23.70
C GLY A 201 -28.74 2.64 -22.81
N LEU A 202 -27.94 1.63 -23.17
CA LEU A 202 -26.69 1.31 -22.49
C LEU A 202 -25.64 2.37 -22.79
N LEU A 203 -24.95 2.84 -21.76
CA LEU A 203 -23.85 3.81 -21.89
C LEU A 203 -22.57 3.31 -21.21
N VAL A 204 -21.49 3.21 -21.97
CA VAL A 204 -20.13 3.01 -21.46
C VAL A 204 -19.41 4.36 -21.44
N THR A 205 -18.76 4.71 -20.34
CA THR A 205 -17.88 5.89 -20.21
C THR A 205 -16.50 5.40 -19.82
N GLY A 206 -15.61 5.28 -20.82
CA GLY A 206 -14.33 4.60 -20.71
C GLY A 206 -13.91 4.01 -22.06
N ASP A 207 -12.64 3.64 -22.17
CA ASP A 207 -12.08 3.04 -23.39
C ASP A 207 -12.44 1.56 -23.49
N VAL A 208 -12.52 1.04 -24.72
CA VAL A 208 -12.90 -0.35 -25.01
C VAL A 208 -11.85 -1.04 -25.87
N ASP A 209 -11.31 -2.15 -25.38
CA ASP A 209 -10.35 -3.04 -26.05
C ASP A 209 -11.02 -4.40 -26.35
N ALA A 210 -11.35 -4.63 -27.62
CA ALA A 210 -12.10 -5.80 -28.09
C ALA A 210 -11.41 -6.54 -29.24
N SER A 211 -10.42 -7.38 -28.93
CA SER A 211 -9.50 -7.93 -29.95
C SER A 211 -10.17 -8.65 -31.13
N ASN A 212 -11.33 -9.30 -30.93
CA ASN A 212 -12.04 -10.06 -31.96
C ASN A 212 -13.28 -9.31 -32.46
N SER A 213 -14.19 -8.93 -31.57
CA SER A 213 -15.44 -8.27 -31.97
C SER A 213 -16.10 -7.39 -30.90
N LEU A 214 -16.74 -6.32 -31.35
CA LEU A 214 -17.58 -5.43 -30.57
C LEU A 214 -18.93 -5.22 -31.26
N SER A 215 -20.01 -5.62 -30.60
CA SER A 215 -21.38 -5.34 -31.05
C SER A 215 -22.00 -4.26 -30.17
N ILE A 216 -22.52 -3.20 -30.78
CA ILE A 216 -23.25 -2.11 -30.13
C ILE A 216 -24.67 -2.10 -30.68
N ALA A 217 -25.60 -2.69 -29.94
CA ALA A 217 -26.99 -2.76 -30.36
C ALA A 217 -27.68 -1.37 -30.32
N SER A 218 -28.93 -1.33 -30.80
CA SER A 218 -29.69 -0.09 -30.99
C SER A 218 -29.80 0.78 -29.73
N GLY A 219 -29.62 2.09 -29.91
CA GLY A 219 -29.75 3.11 -28.87
C GLY A 219 -28.64 3.14 -27.81
N ASN A 220 -27.53 2.43 -28.03
CA ASN A 220 -26.41 2.35 -27.09
C ASN A 220 -25.25 3.28 -27.46
N GLY A 221 -24.41 3.62 -26.49
CA GLY A 221 -23.30 4.54 -26.66
C GLY A 221 -22.02 4.14 -25.93
N ILE A 222 -20.88 4.43 -26.54
CA ILE A 222 -19.56 4.42 -25.90
C ILE A 222 -19.00 5.84 -25.88
N LYS A 223 -18.70 6.34 -24.69
CA LYS A 223 -17.99 7.60 -24.43
C LYS A 223 -16.53 7.32 -24.10
N GLY A 224 -15.75 7.01 -25.13
CA GLY A 224 -14.34 6.66 -25.05
C GLY A 224 -13.80 6.22 -26.39
N ASN A 225 -12.51 5.87 -26.44
CA ASN A 225 -11.88 5.28 -27.61
C ASN A 225 -12.18 3.78 -27.69
N VAL A 226 -12.21 3.25 -28.90
CA VAL A 226 -12.41 1.83 -29.20
C VAL A 226 -11.19 1.33 -29.96
N ASP A 227 -10.54 0.28 -29.49
CA ASP A 227 -9.59 -0.56 -30.24
C ASP A 227 -10.21 -1.96 -30.36
N ALA A 228 -10.71 -2.33 -31.53
CA ALA A 228 -11.50 -3.54 -31.70
C ALA A 228 -11.20 -4.30 -33.01
N GLY A 229 -11.58 -5.57 -33.10
CA GLY A 229 -11.54 -6.32 -34.35
C GLY A 229 -12.72 -5.94 -35.26
N GLN A 230 -13.72 -6.80 -35.34
CA GLN A 230 -14.98 -6.58 -36.06
C GLN A 230 -15.97 -5.76 -35.21
N VAL A 231 -16.39 -4.60 -35.67
CA VAL A 231 -17.32 -3.72 -34.98
C VAL A 231 -18.66 -3.65 -35.72
N THR A 232 -19.77 -3.79 -34.99
CA THR A 232 -21.11 -3.57 -35.54
C THR A 232 -21.84 -2.55 -34.68
N LEU A 233 -22.29 -1.45 -35.29
CA LEU A 233 -23.22 -0.50 -34.70
C LEU A 233 -24.58 -0.78 -35.33
N ASP A 234 -25.52 -1.34 -34.56
CA ASP A 234 -26.86 -1.65 -35.08
C ASP A 234 -27.64 -0.37 -35.42
N SER A 235 -28.65 -0.53 -36.28
CA SER A 235 -29.59 0.53 -36.64
C SER A 235 -30.26 1.16 -35.40
N SER A 236 -30.68 2.42 -35.53
CA SER A 236 -31.31 3.24 -34.48
C SER A 236 -30.30 3.82 -33.47
N ASN A 237 -29.39 4.67 -33.94
CA ASN A 237 -28.57 5.57 -33.12
C ASN A 237 -27.53 4.91 -32.20
N ALA A 238 -26.91 3.79 -32.57
CA ALA A 238 -25.70 3.32 -31.89
C ALA A 238 -24.53 4.31 -32.12
N TYR A 239 -23.74 4.64 -31.10
CA TYR A 239 -22.67 5.64 -31.26
C TYR A 239 -21.39 5.40 -30.46
N ILE A 240 -20.29 5.90 -30.99
CA ILE A 240 -18.99 6.02 -30.32
C ILE A 240 -18.58 7.50 -30.34
N THR A 241 -18.24 8.09 -29.19
CA THR A 241 -17.83 9.51 -29.13
C THR A 241 -16.33 9.74 -29.28
N GLY A 242 -15.49 8.71 -29.06
CA GLY A 242 -14.04 8.78 -29.25
C GLY A 242 -13.58 8.25 -30.61
N ASN A 243 -12.30 7.93 -30.72
CA ASN A 243 -11.72 7.31 -31.91
C ASN A 243 -12.06 5.82 -31.97
N ALA A 244 -12.17 5.26 -33.17
CA ALA A 244 -12.39 3.83 -33.38
C ALA A 244 -11.29 3.25 -34.26
N LYS A 245 -10.41 2.42 -33.69
CA LYS A 245 -9.37 1.67 -34.41
C LYS A 245 -9.84 0.23 -34.60
N VAL A 246 -10.16 -0.17 -35.83
CA VAL A 246 -10.95 -1.37 -36.14
C VAL A 246 -10.39 -2.19 -37.29
N ASP A 247 -10.60 -3.52 -37.30
CA ASP A 247 -10.33 -4.33 -38.50
C ASP A 247 -11.41 -4.07 -39.57
N HIS A 248 -12.67 -4.02 -39.14
CA HIS A 248 -13.82 -3.63 -39.96
C HIS A 248 -14.95 -3.12 -39.04
N ILE A 249 -15.73 -2.16 -39.50
CA ILE A 249 -16.88 -1.57 -38.80
C ILE A 249 -18.09 -1.46 -39.73
N THR A 250 -19.23 -1.94 -39.28
CA THR A 250 -20.53 -1.75 -39.95
C THR A 250 -21.33 -0.70 -39.20
N LEU A 251 -21.73 0.36 -39.89
CA LEU A 251 -22.61 1.40 -39.34
C LEU A 251 -24.04 1.17 -39.84
N GLY A 252 -24.94 0.70 -38.98
CA GLY A 252 -26.38 0.60 -39.25
C GLY A 252 -27.04 1.98 -39.32
N TRP A 253 -28.34 2.04 -39.62
CA TRP A 253 -29.08 3.30 -39.80
C TRP A 253 -28.94 4.24 -38.59
N GLN A 254 -28.48 5.46 -38.82
CA GLN A 254 -28.12 6.46 -37.81
C GLN A 254 -26.96 6.08 -36.86
N GLY A 255 -26.19 5.05 -37.17
CA GLY A 255 -24.97 4.67 -36.45
C GLY A 255 -23.81 5.63 -36.73
N ARG A 256 -23.06 6.07 -35.71
CA ARG A 256 -22.00 7.06 -35.89
C ARG A 256 -20.78 6.87 -34.99
N VAL A 257 -19.61 7.26 -35.51
CA VAL A 257 -18.39 7.51 -34.74
C VAL A 257 -18.11 9.01 -34.84
N GLN A 258 -18.05 9.72 -33.71
CA GLN A 258 -17.99 11.19 -33.71
C GLN A 258 -16.60 11.73 -34.11
N GLN A 259 -15.55 11.04 -33.66
CA GLN A 259 -14.18 11.32 -34.04
C GLN A 259 -13.79 10.44 -35.22
N THR A 260 -12.59 9.88 -35.20
CA THR A 260 -11.94 9.29 -36.35
C THR A 260 -12.01 7.76 -36.33
N ILE A 261 -12.40 7.17 -37.45
CA ILE A 261 -12.32 5.73 -37.71
C ILE A 261 -10.98 5.44 -38.39
N THR A 262 -10.19 4.54 -37.81
CA THR A 262 -8.87 4.12 -38.32
C THR A 262 -8.90 2.61 -38.58
N CYS A 263 -8.66 2.21 -39.83
CA CYS A 263 -8.59 0.79 -40.19
C CYS A 263 -7.25 0.18 -39.76
N LYS A 264 -7.28 -0.96 -39.05
CA LYS A 264 -6.09 -1.70 -38.60
C LYS A 264 -5.32 -2.29 -39.79
N ALA A 265 -6.04 -2.88 -40.73
CA ALA A 265 -5.52 -3.17 -42.07
C ALA A 265 -5.66 -1.92 -42.96
N TYR A 266 -4.71 -1.68 -43.87
CA TYR A 266 -4.66 -0.48 -44.73
C TYR A 266 -5.90 -0.40 -45.55
N THR A 267 -6.44 0.82 -45.65
CA THR A 267 -7.19 1.25 -46.83
C THR A 267 -7.32 2.76 -46.94
N PRO A 268 -7.63 3.28 -48.16
CA PRO A 268 -7.72 4.70 -48.43
C PRO A 268 -8.52 5.45 -47.37
N SER A 269 -8.04 6.66 -47.04
CA SER A 269 -8.70 7.55 -46.08
C SER A 269 -10.04 8.09 -46.57
N ASN A 270 -10.50 7.75 -47.79
CA ASN A 270 -11.81 8.16 -48.29
C ASN A 270 -12.28 7.31 -49.50
N PRO A 271 -13.35 6.50 -49.38
CA PRO A 271 -13.93 6.00 -48.14
C PRO A 271 -13.00 4.99 -47.46
N CYS A 272 -13.01 4.93 -46.12
CA CYS A 272 -12.36 3.85 -45.37
C CYS A 272 -12.89 2.51 -45.89
N SER A 273 -12.04 1.59 -46.36
CA SER A 273 -12.58 0.31 -46.83
C SER A 273 -13.06 -0.58 -45.68
N CYS A 274 -12.55 -0.35 -44.48
CA CYS A 274 -12.99 -1.09 -43.31
C CYS A 274 -14.37 -0.63 -42.85
N VAL A 275 -15.01 0.36 -43.50
CA VAL A 275 -16.32 0.88 -43.11
C VAL A 275 -17.38 0.42 -44.11
N THR A 276 -18.32 -0.41 -43.64
CA THR A 276 -19.61 -0.61 -44.31
C THR A 276 -20.58 0.44 -43.81
N ASN A 277 -20.83 1.49 -44.61
CA ASN A 277 -21.65 2.63 -44.20
C ASN A 277 -23.12 2.49 -44.64
N ASN A 278 -23.98 2.04 -43.73
CA ASN A 278 -25.44 2.05 -43.88
C ASN A 278 -26.11 3.11 -42.97
N SER A 279 -25.35 4.12 -42.52
CA SER A 279 -25.82 5.10 -41.53
C SER A 279 -26.86 6.09 -42.06
N GLY A 280 -26.96 6.24 -43.38
CA GLY A 280 -27.78 7.26 -44.03
C GLY A 280 -27.07 8.60 -44.23
N TRP A 281 -25.83 8.74 -43.76
CA TRP A 281 -24.98 9.92 -43.98
C TRP A 281 -23.80 9.58 -44.90
N ALA A 282 -23.44 10.50 -45.79
CA ALA A 282 -22.28 10.32 -46.64
C ALA A 282 -20.97 10.47 -45.84
N PHE A 283 -19.86 9.92 -46.36
CA PHE A 283 -18.54 10.14 -45.76
C PHE A 283 -18.24 11.63 -45.64
N ASN A 284 -17.61 12.05 -44.54
CA ASN A 284 -17.21 13.44 -44.24
C ASN A 284 -18.36 14.46 -44.06
N GLU A 285 -19.62 14.03 -44.03
CA GLU A 285 -20.70 14.87 -43.50
C GLU A 285 -20.56 15.05 -41.99
N PRO A 286 -21.16 16.09 -41.37
CA PRO A 286 -21.05 16.33 -39.92
C PRO A 286 -21.42 15.12 -39.05
N MET A 287 -22.36 14.29 -39.52
CA MET A 287 -22.82 13.06 -38.85
C MET A 287 -22.33 11.77 -39.52
N GLY A 288 -21.64 11.88 -40.66
CA GLY A 288 -21.11 10.74 -41.39
C GLY A 288 -19.78 10.22 -40.83
N PRO A 289 -19.33 9.04 -41.28
CA PRO A 289 -18.04 8.50 -40.88
C PRO A 289 -16.89 9.42 -41.32
N LYS A 290 -15.99 9.71 -40.38
CA LYS A 290 -14.73 10.44 -40.62
C LYS A 290 -13.58 9.46 -40.55
N CYS A 291 -12.88 9.35 -41.66
CA CYS A 291 -11.75 8.45 -41.80
C CYS A 291 -10.47 9.13 -41.33
N GLY A 292 -9.69 8.39 -40.54
CA GLY A 292 -8.36 8.83 -40.14
C GLY A 292 -7.37 8.75 -41.29
N PRO A 293 -6.20 9.37 -41.15
CA PRO A 293 -5.08 9.00 -42.00
C PRO A 293 -4.92 7.49 -41.86
N GLY A 294 -4.98 6.75 -42.97
CA GLY A 294 -4.87 5.30 -42.92
C GLY A 294 -3.60 4.94 -42.17
N THR A 295 -3.70 4.10 -41.14
CA THR A 295 -2.52 3.44 -40.60
C THR A 295 -1.93 2.62 -41.74
N PRO A 296 -0.69 2.89 -42.15
CA PRO A 296 -0.17 2.32 -43.37
C PRO A 296 0.06 0.82 -43.17
N SER A 297 -0.83 0.00 -43.72
CA SER A 297 -0.55 -1.42 -43.96
C SER A 297 0.17 -1.56 -45.28
N GLY A 298 1.44 -1.30 -45.17
CA GLY A 298 2.39 -1.50 -46.21
C GLY A 298 3.73 -1.03 -45.70
N LEU A 299 4.76 -1.71 -46.14
CA LEU A 299 6.09 -1.16 -46.09
C LEU A 299 6.10 0.11 -46.97
N HIS A 300 6.10 1.28 -46.35
CA HIS A 300 5.99 2.55 -47.07
C HIS A 300 7.30 2.91 -47.74
N HIS A 301 8.39 2.92 -46.96
CA HIS A 301 9.73 3.19 -47.44
C HIS A 301 10.76 2.58 -46.48
N PHE A 302 12.04 2.69 -46.83
CA PHE A 302 13.13 2.38 -45.91
C PHE A 302 13.89 3.62 -45.52
N GLN A 303 14.35 3.63 -44.28
CA GLN A 303 15.30 4.58 -43.79
C GLN A 303 16.65 3.88 -43.55
N ILE A 304 17.71 4.33 -44.20
CA ILE A 304 19.07 3.84 -43.95
C ILE A 304 19.83 4.86 -43.13
N GLU A 305 20.33 4.47 -41.97
CA GLU A 305 21.35 5.23 -41.24
C GLU A 305 22.73 4.63 -41.52
N HIS A 306 23.64 5.45 -42.03
CA HIS A 306 24.93 5.00 -42.52
C HIS A 306 26.06 5.98 -42.17
N PRO A 307 27.32 5.50 -42.13
CA PRO A 307 28.47 6.38 -41.98
C PRO A 307 28.68 7.24 -43.23
N LEU A 308 29.29 8.42 -43.07
CA LEU A 308 29.65 9.30 -44.20
C LEU A 308 30.82 8.72 -45.03
N THR A 309 31.66 7.90 -44.40
CA THR A 309 32.87 7.32 -44.97
C THR A 309 33.03 5.87 -44.58
N ALA A 310 33.57 5.06 -45.49
CA ALA A 310 33.95 3.68 -45.23
C ALA A 310 35.27 3.36 -45.95
N LEU A 311 35.92 2.27 -45.56
CA LEU A 311 37.15 1.83 -46.22
C LEU A 311 36.85 0.79 -47.29
N THR A 312 37.56 0.86 -48.41
CA THR A 312 37.40 -0.11 -49.51
C THR A 312 37.78 -1.54 -49.13
N CYS A 313 38.58 -1.69 -48.07
CA CYS A 313 39.00 -2.96 -47.51
C CYS A 313 38.09 -3.47 -46.37
N GLN A 314 36.94 -2.83 -46.13
CA GLN A 314 35.97 -3.26 -45.11
C GLN A 314 34.59 -3.49 -45.70
N VAL A 315 33.79 -4.21 -44.94
CA VAL A 315 32.36 -4.36 -45.15
C VAL A 315 31.65 -3.57 -44.06
N PRO A 316 31.40 -2.26 -44.24
CA PRO A 316 30.62 -1.49 -43.28
C PRO A 316 29.20 -2.06 -43.15
N THR A 317 28.63 -1.95 -41.95
CA THR A 317 27.21 -2.18 -41.72
C THR A 317 26.45 -0.86 -41.67
N VAL A 318 25.19 -0.89 -42.09
CA VAL A 318 24.24 0.20 -42.04
C VAL A 318 22.99 -0.27 -41.29
N THR A 319 22.33 0.68 -40.62
CA THR A 319 21.05 0.39 -39.97
C THR A 319 19.93 0.65 -40.94
N VAL A 320 19.10 -0.36 -41.19
CA VAL A 320 17.93 -0.25 -42.05
C VAL A 320 16.67 -0.35 -41.21
N THR A 321 15.85 0.70 -41.24
CA THR A 321 14.53 0.73 -40.62
C THR A 321 13.47 0.59 -41.71
N ALA A 322 12.60 -0.40 -41.56
CA ALA A 322 11.42 -0.58 -42.39
C ALA A 322 10.31 0.33 -41.86
N CYS A 323 10.02 1.42 -42.58
CA CYS A 323 9.05 2.41 -42.13
C CYS A 323 7.64 2.01 -42.59
N ALA A 324 6.72 1.94 -41.64
CA ALA A 324 5.31 1.78 -41.97
C ALA A 324 4.74 3.08 -42.51
N ASP A 325 5.10 4.26 -41.98
CA ASP A 325 4.58 5.57 -42.44
C ASP A 325 5.63 6.49 -43.08
N ALA A 326 5.18 7.60 -43.68
CA ALA A 326 6.03 8.59 -44.35
C ALA A 326 7.00 9.32 -43.41
N SER A 327 6.65 9.47 -42.13
CA SER A 327 7.50 10.08 -41.09
C SER A 327 8.43 9.08 -40.39
N CYS A 328 8.32 7.79 -40.72
CA CYS A 328 8.92 6.66 -40.01
C CYS A 328 8.63 6.64 -38.49
N SER A 329 7.45 7.13 -38.07
CA SER A 329 7.04 7.15 -36.66
C SER A 329 6.53 5.78 -36.18
N ALA A 330 6.03 4.98 -37.11
CA ALA A 330 5.71 3.57 -36.95
C ALA A 330 6.64 2.71 -37.83
N VAL A 331 7.15 1.62 -37.26
CA VAL A 331 7.96 0.61 -37.95
C VAL A 331 7.11 -0.53 -38.49
N TYR A 332 7.50 -1.08 -39.64
CA TYR A 332 6.87 -2.23 -40.27
C TYR A 332 7.40 -3.52 -39.65
N LYS A 333 6.51 -4.34 -39.08
CA LYS A 333 6.87 -5.50 -38.23
C LYS A 333 6.62 -6.87 -38.85
N ASN A 334 6.21 -6.95 -40.11
CA ASN A 334 5.81 -8.21 -40.73
C ASN A 334 6.97 -8.95 -41.44
N GLY A 335 8.21 -8.56 -41.16
CA GLY A 335 9.41 -9.14 -41.77
C GLY A 335 9.67 -8.64 -43.19
N VAL A 336 10.91 -8.31 -43.53
CA VAL A 336 11.28 -7.87 -44.88
C VAL A 336 12.67 -8.36 -45.27
N ASN A 337 12.79 -8.95 -46.46
CA ASN A 337 14.09 -9.22 -47.07
C ASN A 337 14.59 -7.94 -47.74
N VAL A 338 15.79 -7.48 -47.38
CA VAL A 338 16.44 -6.31 -47.99
C VAL A 338 17.83 -6.67 -48.53
N THR A 339 18.26 -6.00 -49.58
CA THR A 339 19.64 -6.04 -50.07
C THR A 339 20.05 -4.61 -50.41
N VAL A 340 21.10 -4.12 -49.75
CA VAL A 340 21.61 -2.75 -49.94
C VAL A 340 22.77 -2.79 -50.94
N SER A 341 22.72 -1.92 -51.94
CA SER A 341 23.81 -1.73 -52.91
C SER A 341 24.70 -0.55 -52.51
N PRO A 342 26.01 -0.58 -52.86
CA PRO A 342 26.73 -1.65 -53.55
C PRO A 342 27.11 -2.83 -52.63
N GLY A 343 27.18 -4.04 -53.20
CA GLY A 343 27.88 -5.20 -52.62
C GLY A 343 27.33 -5.76 -51.30
N GLY A 344 26.13 -5.37 -50.86
CA GLY A 344 25.50 -5.95 -49.67
C GLY A 344 24.87 -7.31 -49.93
N GLU A 345 24.85 -8.15 -48.90
CA GLU A 345 24.23 -9.47 -48.93
C GLU A 345 22.72 -9.42 -48.58
N PRO A 346 21.89 -10.35 -49.09
CA PRO A 346 20.49 -10.46 -48.70
C PRO A 346 20.34 -10.67 -47.18
N THR A 347 19.64 -9.75 -46.53
CA THR A 347 19.47 -9.73 -45.07
C THR A 347 18.00 -9.54 -44.70
N GLN A 348 17.54 -10.20 -43.63
CA GLN A 348 16.18 -10.06 -43.10
C GLN A 348 16.09 -8.94 -42.06
N ILE A 349 15.03 -8.14 -42.15
CA ILE A 349 14.56 -7.27 -41.06
C ILE A 349 13.45 -8.05 -40.36
N ASP A 350 13.63 -8.35 -39.07
CA ASP A 350 12.69 -9.15 -38.29
C ASP A 350 11.47 -8.34 -37.81
N THR A 351 10.72 -8.88 -36.85
CA THR A 351 9.51 -8.25 -36.31
C THR A 351 9.77 -6.99 -35.50
N SER A 352 11.03 -6.63 -35.22
CA SER A 352 11.38 -5.33 -34.65
C SER A 352 11.22 -4.19 -35.67
N GLY A 353 11.26 -4.50 -36.97
CA GLY A 353 11.24 -3.52 -38.06
C GLY A 353 12.55 -2.76 -38.26
N ILE A 354 13.63 -3.14 -37.57
CA ILE A 354 14.95 -2.50 -37.66
C ILE A 354 16.03 -3.60 -37.73
N ASN A 355 16.99 -3.47 -38.64
CA ASN A 355 18.20 -4.29 -38.63
C ASN A 355 19.46 -3.39 -38.68
N PRO A 356 20.29 -3.37 -37.61
CA PRO A 356 21.50 -2.55 -37.56
C PRO A 356 22.72 -3.15 -38.29
N ASN A 357 22.62 -4.38 -38.80
CA ASN A 357 23.76 -5.17 -39.30
C ASN A 357 23.71 -5.41 -40.82
N VAL A 358 23.03 -4.55 -41.59
CA VAL A 358 22.95 -4.73 -43.04
C VAL A 358 24.26 -4.30 -43.69
N THR A 359 24.91 -5.20 -44.42
CA THR A 359 26.25 -4.94 -44.98
C THR A 359 26.18 -4.12 -46.27
N VAL A 360 27.17 -3.26 -46.48
CA VAL A 360 27.44 -2.58 -47.76
C VAL A 360 28.92 -2.81 -48.09
N ARG A 361 29.25 -3.00 -49.37
CA ARG A 361 30.64 -3.22 -49.79
C ARG A 361 30.97 -2.55 -51.11
N GLN A 362 32.09 -1.84 -51.14
CA GLN A 362 32.67 -1.27 -52.35
C GLN A 362 34.19 -1.37 -52.26
N THR A 363 34.84 -1.98 -53.25
CA THR A 363 36.29 -2.24 -53.24
C THR A 363 37.10 -1.19 -54.02
N THR A 364 36.44 -0.14 -54.52
CA THR A 364 37.04 0.97 -55.29
C THR A 364 36.85 2.29 -54.56
N VAL A 365 37.88 3.15 -54.62
CA VAL A 365 37.81 4.49 -54.02
C VAL A 365 36.83 5.33 -54.81
N GLY A 366 35.95 6.05 -54.12
CA GLY A 366 34.96 6.92 -54.72
C GLY A 366 33.70 7.05 -53.89
N ILE A 367 32.79 7.89 -54.37
CA ILE A 367 31.48 8.07 -53.74
C ILE A 367 30.53 6.99 -54.26
N ALA A 368 29.98 6.18 -53.37
CA ALA A 368 28.93 5.22 -53.66
C ALA A 368 27.59 5.77 -53.19
N THR A 369 26.58 5.74 -54.07
CA THR A 369 25.20 6.04 -53.71
C THR A 369 24.51 4.75 -53.27
N LEU A 370 23.99 4.73 -52.04
CA LEU A 370 23.25 3.60 -51.50
C LEU A 370 21.93 3.42 -52.26
N GLY A 371 21.69 2.19 -52.70
CA GLY A 371 20.40 1.73 -53.17
C GLY A 371 19.90 0.60 -52.29
N LEU A 372 18.61 0.31 -52.35
CA LEU A 372 18.02 -0.81 -51.63
C LEU A 372 16.96 -1.47 -52.50
N VAL A 373 17.02 -2.80 -52.58
CA VAL A 373 15.96 -3.64 -53.14
C VAL A 373 15.36 -4.48 -52.02
N SER A 374 14.05 -4.74 -52.08
CA SER A 374 13.34 -5.47 -51.02
C SER A 374 12.26 -6.39 -51.54
N THR A 375 11.91 -7.40 -50.73
CA THR A 375 10.71 -8.22 -50.90
C THR A 375 9.94 -8.27 -49.57
N PRO A 376 8.69 -7.75 -49.52
CA PRO A 376 7.94 -7.08 -50.60
C PRO A 376 8.58 -5.75 -51.05
N ALA A 377 8.32 -5.34 -52.30
CA ALA A 377 8.84 -4.09 -52.86
C ALA A 377 8.12 -2.85 -52.29
N THR A 378 8.81 -1.71 -52.22
CA THR A 378 8.25 -0.44 -51.74
C THR A 378 8.00 0.54 -52.86
N THR A 379 7.03 1.43 -52.68
CA THR A 379 6.77 2.55 -53.61
C THR A 379 7.28 3.90 -53.09
N GLY A 380 7.58 4.02 -51.79
CA GLY A 380 8.19 5.22 -51.22
C GLY A 380 9.69 5.31 -51.48
N ALA A 381 10.20 6.54 -51.60
CA ALA A 381 11.61 6.81 -51.85
C ALA A 381 12.48 6.39 -50.65
N LEU A 382 13.68 5.88 -50.93
CA LEU A 382 14.69 5.58 -49.92
C LEU A 382 15.09 6.88 -49.20
N VAL A 383 15.03 6.87 -47.87
CA VAL A 383 15.47 7.98 -47.03
C VAL A 383 16.79 7.59 -46.39
N CYS A 384 17.83 8.40 -46.53
CA CYS A 384 19.12 8.13 -45.90
C CYS A 384 19.44 9.20 -44.87
N LYS A 385 19.77 8.75 -43.66
CA LYS A 385 20.24 9.59 -42.57
C LYS A 385 21.74 9.44 -42.43
N SER A 386 22.46 10.55 -42.58
CA SER A 386 23.88 10.62 -42.22
C SER A 386 24.25 12.01 -41.71
N GLY A 387 25.01 12.08 -40.61
CA GLY A 387 25.54 13.33 -40.06
C GLY A 387 24.48 14.41 -39.74
N GLY A 388 23.23 14.02 -39.43
CA GLY A 388 22.13 14.95 -39.19
C GLY A 388 21.35 15.42 -40.43
N SER A 389 21.74 14.97 -41.64
CA SER A 389 20.99 15.17 -42.88
C SER A 389 20.06 13.98 -43.14
N THR A 390 18.87 14.24 -43.71
CA THR A 390 17.83 13.22 -43.99
C THR A 390 17.72 12.82 -45.46
N SER A 391 18.63 13.27 -46.33
CA SER A 391 18.55 13.02 -47.78
C SER A 391 19.88 12.58 -48.42
N ASN A 392 20.94 12.42 -47.63
CA ASN A 392 22.24 12.05 -48.17
C ASN A 392 22.43 10.53 -48.13
N CYS A 393 22.27 9.85 -49.26
CA CYS A 393 22.55 8.41 -49.43
C CYS A 393 23.97 8.11 -49.93
N GLN A 394 24.92 9.04 -49.78
CA GLN A 394 26.27 8.88 -50.31
C GLN A 394 27.24 8.44 -49.22
N ILE A 395 27.97 7.35 -49.46
CA ILE A 395 29.14 6.94 -48.67
C ILE A 395 30.39 7.19 -49.51
N SER A 396 31.34 7.93 -48.96
CA SER A 396 32.67 8.06 -49.57
C SER A 396 33.55 6.87 -49.16
N PHE A 397 33.83 5.98 -50.09
CA PHE A 397 34.76 4.87 -49.90
C PHE A 397 36.19 5.34 -50.13
N LEU A 398 37.02 5.23 -49.10
CA LEU A 398 38.41 5.70 -49.07
C LEU A 398 39.37 4.51 -49.00
N SER A 399 40.59 4.68 -49.49
CA SER A 399 41.66 3.68 -49.35
C SER A 399 42.33 3.71 -47.97
N SER A 400 42.08 4.74 -47.18
CA SER A 400 42.57 4.89 -45.81
C SER A 400 41.64 5.79 -45.00
N GLY A 401 41.59 5.62 -43.68
CA GLY A 401 40.67 6.35 -42.82
C GLY A 401 40.79 5.94 -41.35
N PHE A 402 39.88 6.47 -40.53
CA PHE A 402 39.83 6.16 -39.10
C PHE A 402 38.60 5.32 -38.75
N GLN A 403 38.74 4.47 -37.74
CA GLN A 403 37.61 3.94 -36.99
C GLN A 403 37.67 4.50 -35.58
N VAL A 404 36.61 5.18 -35.15
CA VAL A 404 36.51 5.76 -33.81
C VAL A 404 35.50 4.95 -33.02
N SER A 405 35.86 4.52 -31.82
CA SER A 405 34.94 3.85 -30.90
C SER A 405 35.29 4.21 -29.45
N GLY A 406 34.37 3.90 -28.54
CA GLY A 406 34.61 4.05 -27.11
C GLY A 406 33.53 3.35 -26.29
N ALA A 407 33.94 2.66 -25.22
CA ALA A 407 33.01 2.01 -24.30
C ALA A 407 32.14 3.04 -23.57
N PRO A 408 30.88 2.72 -23.24
CA PRO A 408 30.06 3.57 -22.39
C PRO A 408 30.75 3.89 -21.06
N ARG A 409 30.52 5.08 -20.51
CA ARG A 409 31.16 5.55 -19.26
C ARG A 409 30.28 6.54 -18.48
N TYR A 410 30.67 6.83 -17.25
CA TYR A 410 30.02 7.88 -16.47
C TYR A 410 30.56 9.28 -16.79
N ALA A 411 29.73 10.29 -16.59
CA ALA A 411 30.08 11.69 -16.81
C ALA A 411 31.19 12.12 -15.84
N GLU A 412 32.14 12.90 -16.36
CA GLU A 412 33.41 13.26 -15.72
C GLU A 412 34.34 12.09 -15.34
N GLU A 413 34.08 10.87 -15.81
CA GLU A 413 35.02 9.76 -15.68
C GLU A 413 35.88 9.63 -16.95
N ALA A 414 37.20 9.70 -16.79
CA ALA A 414 38.13 9.62 -17.92
C ALA A 414 38.13 8.21 -18.51
N GLY A 415 37.80 8.09 -19.80
CA GLY A 415 37.78 6.81 -20.51
C GLY A 415 38.55 6.86 -21.82
N ALA A 416 39.26 5.79 -22.16
CA ALA A 416 39.98 5.71 -23.43
C ALA A 416 39.00 5.62 -24.62
N LEU A 417 39.27 6.40 -25.66
CA LEU A 417 38.75 6.14 -26.99
C LEU A 417 39.64 5.12 -27.68
N GLU A 418 39.14 4.50 -28.74
CA GLU A 418 39.98 3.76 -29.69
C GLU A 418 39.84 4.43 -31.06
N ILE A 419 40.96 4.93 -31.56
CA ILE A 419 41.07 5.52 -32.90
C ILE A 419 42.03 4.66 -33.70
N SER A 420 41.49 3.77 -34.54
CA SER A 420 42.29 2.91 -35.41
C SER A 420 42.52 3.60 -36.74
N ALA A 421 43.78 3.79 -37.13
CA ALA A 421 44.16 4.25 -38.46
C ALA A 421 44.39 3.04 -39.36
N LEU A 422 43.62 2.95 -40.44
CA LEU A 422 43.61 1.77 -41.31
C LEU A 422 43.78 2.19 -42.77
N GLN A 423 44.42 1.32 -43.55
CA GLN A 423 44.56 1.46 -45.00
C GLN A 423 44.38 0.12 -45.71
N THR A 424 43.98 0.17 -46.98
CA THR A 424 43.90 -1.01 -47.85
C THR A 424 45.28 -1.62 -48.04
N SER A 425 45.39 -2.94 -47.85
CA SER A 425 46.63 -3.67 -48.13
C SER A 425 47.00 -3.60 -49.61
N SER A 426 48.29 -3.40 -49.89
CA SER A 426 48.83 -3.37 -51.25
C SER A 426 48.76 -4.73 -51.96
N GLY A 427 48.71 -5.84 -51.20
CA GLY A 427 48.65 -7.20 -51.73
C GLY A 427 47.25 -7.81 -51.79
N ASN A 428 46.29 -7.29 -51.02
CA ASN A 428 44.90 -7.76 -51.03
C ASN A 428 43.94 -6.61 -50.71
N ARG A 429 43.07 -6.26 -51.67
CA ARG A 429 42.15 -5.13 -51.53
C ARG A 429 41.05 -5.36 -50.49
N ASP A 430 40.87 -6.59 -50.04
CA ASP A 430 39.86 -6.99 -49.04
C ASP A 430 40.38 -6.99 -47.61
N VAL A 431 41.65 -6.63 -47.40
CA VAL A 431 42.29 -6.65 -46.09
C VAL A 431 42.75 -5.25 -45.72
N CYS A 432 42.24 -4.73 -44.60
CA CYS A 432 42.81 -3.52 -44.01
C CYS A 432 44.01 -3.85 -43.14
N VAL A 433 45.07 -3.06 -43.27
CA VAL A 433 46.26 -3.14 -42.43
C VAL A 433 46.42 -1.85 -41.62
N PRO A 434 47.05 -1.92 -40.44
CA PRO A 434 47.37 -0.75 -39.64
C PRO A 434 48.14 0.32 -40.43
N MET A 435 47.76 1.57 -40.22
CA MET A 435 48.47 2.77 -40.68
C MET A 435 49.00 3.53 -39.46
N PHE A 436 50.04 4.35 -39.66
CA PHE A 436 50.66 5.16 -38.59
C PHE A 436 51.21 4.38 -37.38
N ALA A 437 51.49 3.07 -37.53
CA ALA A 437 52.06 2.26 -36.47
C ALA A 437 53.32 2.92 -35.85
N GLY A 438 53.29 3.17 -34.55
CA GLY A 438 54.38 3.80 -33.79
C GLY A 438 54.58 5.30 -34.03
N GLN A 439 53.62 6.00 -34.66
CA GLN A 439 53.74 7.43 -35.00
C GLN A 439 52.77 8.29 -34.19
N SER A 440 53.16 9.54 -33.93
CA SER A 440 52.26 10.57 -33.39
C SER A 440 51.75 11.47 -34.51
N LYS A 441 50.44 11.76 -34.52
CA LYS A 441 49.79 12.60 -35.54
C LYS A 441 48.87 13.63 -34.90
N ASP A 442 48.78 14.80 -35.54
CA ASP A 442 47.80 15.83 -35.22
C ASP A 442 46.51 15.55 -35.97
N LEU A 443 45.50 15.04 -35.28
CA LEU A 443 44.18 14.81 -35.86
C LEU A 443 43.29 16.02 -35.64
N ASN A 444 42.47 16.34 -36.63
CA ASN A 444 41.38 17.30 -36.52
C ASN A 444 40.15 16.56 -35.97
N LEU A 445 39.86 16.74 -34.68
CA LEU A 445 38.75 16.10 -33.99
C LEU A 445 37.58 17.08 -33.80
N SER A 446 36.35 16.62 -33.97
CA SER A 446 35.12 17.37 -33.63
C SER A 446 34.13 16.49 -32.89
N CYS A 447 33.19 17.12 -32.20
CA CYS A 447 32.07 16.42 -31.55
C CYS A 447 30.73 17.03 -31.96
N ALA A 448 29.70 16.19 -31.96
CA ALA A 448 28.31 16.58 -32.12
C ALA A 448 27.43 15.75 -31.18
N TYR A 449 26.23 16.23 -30.87
CA TYR A 449 25.29 15.46 -30.07
C TYR A 449 24.46 14.54 -30.95
N SER A 450 24.49 13.24 -30.65
CA SER A 450 23.62 12.25 -31.28
C SER A 450 22.31 12.14 -30.49
N ASN A 451 22.37 12.17 -29.16
CA ASN A 451 21.20 12.22 -28.28
C ASN A 451 21.59 12.79 -26.90
N PRO A 452 21.02 13.91 -26.40
CA PRO A 452 19.99 14.75 -27.01
C PRO A 452 20.44 15.46 -28.29
N ASN A 453 19.52 16.15 -28.97
CA ASN A 453 19.77 16.80 -30.27
C ASN A 453 20.62 18.09 -30.11
N ALA A 454 20.75 18.57 -28.88
CA ALA A 454 21.51 19.74 -28.48
C ALA A 454 21.97 19.57 -27.03
N GLY A 455 23.08 20.22 -26.66
CA GLY A 455 23.63 20.20 -25.30
C GLY A 455 24.54 21.40 -25.05
N THR A 456 25.07 21.52 -23.83
CA THR A 456 25.78 22.73 -23.39
C THR A 456 27.29 22.60 -23.19
N LEU A 457 27.83 21.38 -23.14
CA LEU A 457 29.24 21.11 -22.83
C LEU A 457 29.89 20.27 -23.93
N PRO A 458 31.21 20.32 -24.14
CA PRO A 458 31.87 19.59 -25.21
C PRO A 458 32.58 18.34 -24.69
N ALA A 459 32.84 17.37 -25.59
CA ALA A 459 33.84 16.35 -25.33
C ALA A 459 35.23 16.99 -25.17
N ARG A 460 36.02 16.50 -24.22
CA ARG A 460 37.40 16.93 -23.99
C ARG A 460 38.33 15.74 -24.18
N ILE A 461 39.29 15.87 -25.09
CA ILE A 461 40.21 14.78 -25.46
C ILE A 461 41.61 15.12 -24.96
N PHE A 462 42.30 14.13 -24.40
CA PHE A 462 43.67 14.28 -23.95
C PHE A 462 44.63 14.45 -25.13
N ASP A 463 45.33 15.58 -25.17
CA ASP A 463 46.34 15.92 -26.17
C ASP A 463 47.73 15.56 -25.65
N SER A 464 48.39 14.61 -26.31
CA SER A 464 49.69 14.10 -25.90
C SER A 464 50.84 15.10 -26.05
N ALA A 465 50.72 16.12 -26.91
CA ALA A 465 51.72 17.20 -26.98
C ALA A 465 51.57 18.21 -25.85
N LYS A 466 50.32 18.54 -25.49
CA LYS A 466 50.02 19.55 -24.46
C LYS A 466 50.01 18.96 -23.06
N ASN A 467 49.97 17.63 -22.94
CA ASN A 467 49.79 16.91 -21.68
C ASN A 467 48.56 17.40 -20.89
N ASN A 468 47.48 17.71 -21.59
CA ASN A 468 46.26 18.26 -21.03
C ASN A 468 45.03 17.91 -21.90
N TYR A 469 43.84 18.05 -21.33
CA TYR A 469 42.58 17.90 -22.05
C TYR A 469 42.28 19.15 -22.90
N VAL A 470 41.87 18.93 -24.14
CA VAL A 470 41.47 19.95 -25.10
C VAL A 470 39.98 19.77 -25.41
N ALA A 471 39.20 20.84 -25.27
CA ALA A 471 37.79 20.85 -25.63
C ALA A 471 37.61 20.80 -27.15
N LEU A 472 36.68 19.96 -27.63
CA LEU A 472 36.27 19.92 -29.04
C LEU A 472 35.21 21.00 -29.35
N ALA A 473 35.47 22.22 -28.89
CA ALA A 473 34.64 23.41 -29.01
C ALA A 473 35.49 24.67 -28.77
N ALA A 474 34.84 25.84 -28.74
CA ALA A 474 35.54 27.11 -28.46
C ALA A 474 36.12 27.19 -27.03
N SER A 475 35.45 26.57 -26.05
CA SER A 475 35.90 26.46 -24.66
C SER A 475 35.30 25.21 -24.01
N ASP A 476 35.74 24.87 -22.79
CA ASP A 476 35.19 23.77 -21.99
C ASP A 476 33.77 24.04 -21.44
N GLN A 477 33.27 25.28 -21.56
CA GLN A 477 31.91 25.69 -21.20
C GLN A 477 31.00 25.88 -22.43
N SER A 478 31.46 25.50 -23.62
CA SER A 478 30.72 25.67 -24.87
C SER A 478 30.17 24.35 -25.39
N SER A 479 29.05 24.40 -26.10
CA SER A 479 28.50 23.23 -26.77
C SER A 479 29.48 22.62 -27.77
N CYS A 480 29.39 21.31 -27.98
CA CYS A 480 30.07 20.62 -29.09
C CYS A 480 29.98 21.42 -30.40
N SER A 481 31.12 21.59 -31.08
CA SER A 481 31.22 22.33 -32.34
C SER A 481 31.49 21.39 -33.50
N GLY A 482 30.85 21.65 -34.64
CA GLY A 482 31.20 21.02 -35.92
C GLY A 482 32.58 21.45 -36.43
N THR A 483 33.15 22.55 -35.90
CA THR A 483 34.51 23.00 -36.23
C THR A 483 35.53 22.09 -35.58
N SER A 484 36.45 21.54 -36.37
CA SER A 484 37.48 20.62 -35.88
C SER A 484 38.57 21.32 -35.07
N THR A 485 39.02 20.66 -34.00
CA THR A 485 40.14 21.07 -33.14
C THR A 485 41.32 20.12 -33.35
N LYS A 486 42.54 20.66 -33.49
CA LYS A 486 43.76 19.84 -33.58
C LYS A 486 44.12 19.22 -32.23
N VAL A 487 44.24 17.90 -32.20
CA VAL A 487 44.64 17.11 -31.03
C VAL A 487 45.73 16.14 -31.42
N ARG A 488 46.86 16.15 -30.70
CA ARG A 488 47.94 15.18 -30.94
C ARG A 488 47.62 13.85 -30.28
N VAL A 489 47.53 12.79 -31.08
CA VAL A 489 47.38 11.41 -30.62
C VAL A 489 48.60 10.58 -31.01
N THR A 490 48.88 9.53 -30.23
CA THR A 490 49.99 8.62 -30.48
C THR A 490 49.46 7.22 -30.79
N PHE A 491 49.81 6.72 -31.98
CA PHE A 491 49.42 5.39 -32.45
C PHE A 491 50.45 4.36 -31.99
N GLY A 492 49.96 3.28 -31.37
CA GLY A 492 50.80 2.15 -30.99
C GLY A 492 51.27 1.31 -32.18
N ALA A 493 51.94 0.19 -31.90
CA ALA A 493 52.43 -0.74 -32.93
C ALA A 493 51.33 -1.30 -33.86
N ASN A 494 50.08 -1.34 -33.38
CA ASN A 494 48.94 -1.83 -34.13
C ASN A 494 48.18 -0.73 -34.89
N GLY A 495 48.71 0.50 -34.97
CA GLY A 495 48.03 1.62 -35.62
C GLY A 495 46.77 2.08 -34.90
N VAL A 496 46.67 1.85 -33.58
CA VAL A 496 45.57 2.29 -32.73
C VAL A 496 46.06 3.34 -31.75
N ALA A 497 45.40 4.48 -31.69
CA ALA A 497 45.59 5.50 -30.68
C ALA A 497 44.50 5.40 -29.61
N LYS A 498 44.87 5.57 -28.33
CA LYS A 498 43.95 5.48 -27.18
C LYS A 498 43.92 6.75 -26.33
N PRO A 499 43.54 7.91 -26.87
CA PRO A 499 43.44 9.13 -26.07
C PRO A 499 42.28 9.03 -25.07
N ASN A 500 42.48 9.51 -23.86
CA ASN A 500 41.40 9.62 -22.88
C ASN A 500 40.43 10.74 -23.27
N MET A 501 39.14 10.50 -23.01
CA MET A 501 38.05 11.45 -23.17
C MET A 501 37.40 11.73 -21.82
N LEU A 502 37.06 12.98 -21.60
CA LEU A 502 36.16 13.45 -20.56
C LEU A 502 34.94 14.10 -21.18
N TYR A 503 33.81 13.98 -20.50
CA TYR A 503 32.58 14.67 -20.85
C TYR A 503 31.75 14.92 -19.61
N ALA A 504 31.36 16.17 -19.38
CA ALA A 504 30.79 16.62 -18.11
C ALA A 504 29.29 16.42 -17.97
N ASP A 505 28.62 16.07 -19.06
CA ASP A 505 27.18 15.92 -19.14
C ASP A 505 26.80 14.48 -19.54
N ALA A 506 25.51 14.19 -19.65
CA ALA A 506 25.00 12.91 -20.13
C ALA A 506 24.64 12.97 -21.63
N GLY A 507 24.57 11.80 -22.27
CA GLY A 507 24.09 11.63 -23.63
C GLY A 507 25.00 10.77 -24.52
N ALA A 508 24.55 10.57 -25.75
CA ALA A 508 25.31 9.99 -26.84
C ALA A 508 25.99 11.10 -27.68
N LEU A 509 27.31 11.03 -27.81
CA LEU A 509 28.13 11.96 -28.57
C LEU A 509 28.68 11.30 -29.83
N LEU A 510 28.53 11.96 -30.97
CA LEU A 510 29.22 11.60 -32.20
C LEU A 510 30.59 12.30 -32.24
N LEU A 511 31.65 11.52 -32.30
CA LEU A 511 33.03 12.01 -32.44
C LEU A 511 33.50 11.77 -33.86
N THR A 512 34.09 12.78 -34.47
CA THR A 512 34.65 12.69 -35.83
C THR A 512 36.13 13.01 -35.80
N ALA A 513 36.95 12.13 -36.37
CA ALA A 513 38.37 12.34 -36.59
C ALA A 513 38.63 12.57 -38.08
N SER A 514 39.49 13.55 -38.40
CA SER A 514 39.94 13.81 -39.76
C SER A 514 41.43 14.14 -39.82
N TYR A 515 42.08 13.80 -40.92
CA TYR A 515 43.49 14.04 -41.17
C TYR A 515 43.72 14.27 -42.66
N LYS A 516 44.03 15.51 -43.01
CA LYS A 516 44.26 15.98 -44.38
C LYS A 516 45.44 16.94 -44.43
N PRO A 517 46.69 16.43 -44.39
CA PRO A 517 47.88 17.27 -44.38
C PRO A 517 48.21 17.81 -45.78
N ASP A 518 48.48 19.10 -45.86
CA ASP A 518 48.82 19.78 -47.13
C ASP A 518 50.33 19.76 -47.44
N SER A 519 51.15 19.17 -46.56
CA SER A 519 52.62 19.11 -46.66
C SER A 519 53.20 17.86 -45.95
N GLY A 520 54.49 17.58 -46.16
CA GLY A 520 55.20 16.44 -45.54
C GLY A 520 55.06 15.12 -46.30
N SER A 521 55.52 14.03 -45.69
CA SER A 521 55.47 12.66 -46.25
C SER A 521 54.04 12.14 -46.47
N ASP A 522 53.09 12.72 -45.73
CA ASP A 522 51.69 12.31 -45.71
C ASP A 522 50.83 13.15 -46.66
N LYS A 523 51.45 14.08 -47.41
CA LYS A 523 50.76 15.02 -48.30
C LYS A 523 49.85 14.28 -49.27
N GLY A 524 48.58 14.69 -49.31
CA GLY A 524 47.56 14.13 -50.19
C GLY A 524 46.73 12.99 -49.58
N LEU A 525 47.00 12.59 -48.33
CA LEU A 525 46.05 11.77 -47.57
C LEU A 525 44.79 12.58 -47.23
N ASP A 526 43.64 11.92 -47.32
CA ASP A 526 42.35 12.45 -46.88
C ASP A 526 41.64 11.35 -46.10
N MET A 527 41.89 11.32 -44.79
CA MET A 527 41.38 10.30 -43.89
C MET A 527 40.31 10.91 -42.99
N SER A 528 39.19 10.22 -42.85
CA SER A 528 38.19 10.55 -41.83
C SER A 528 37.54 9.30 -41.26
N GLY A 529 36.87 9.47 -40.13
CA GLY A 529 36.13 8.41 -39.45
C GLY A 529 35.34 8.97 -38.29
N SER A 530 34.25 8.32 -37.93
CA SER A 530 33.40 8.74 -36.82
C SER A 530 32.92 7.56 -35.98
N GLY A 531 32.48 7.86 -34.76
CA GLY A 531 31.94 6.89 -33.82
C GLY A 531 31.14 7.54 -32.71
N THR A 532 30.21 6.79 -32.13
CA THR A 532 29.36 7.27 -31.04
C THR A 532 29.86 6.76 -29.70
N VAL A 533 29.81 7.62 -28.69
CA VAL A 533 30.14 7.29 -27.30
C VAL A 533 28.98 7.68 -26.40
N ILE A 534 28.52 6.75 -25.57
CA ILE A 534 27.45 6.99 -24.58
C ILE A 534 28.07 7.36 -23.23
N VAL A 535 27.57 8.43 -22.63
CA VAL A 535 27.98 8.92 -21.31
C VAL A 535 26.75 9.03 -20.41
N ALA A 536 26.72 8.28 -19.31
CA ALA A 536 25.62 8.30 -18.34
C ALA A 536 25.94 9.22 -17.14
N PRO A 537 24.93 9.75 -16.42
CA PRO A 537 25.17 10.35 -15.12
C PRO A 537 25.85 9.35 -14.18
N GLN A 538 26.71 9.82 -13.27
CA GLN A 538 27.38 8.93 -12.30
C GLN A 538 26.37 8.34 -11.30
N GLN A 539 25.51 9.21 -10.77
CA GLN A 539 24.57 8.86 -9.71
C GLN A 539 23.40 9.85 -9.64
N PHE A 540 22.35 9.45 -8.94
CA PHE A 540 21.30 10.38 -8.51
C PHE A 540 21.55 10.88 -7.09
N LEU A 541 21.55 12.19 -6.91
CA LEU A 541 21.72 12.86 -5.64
C LEU A 541 20.39 13.42 -5.14
N LEU A 542 19.91 12.91 -4.00
CA LEU A 542 18.75 13.45 -3.29
C LEU A 542 19.18 14.62 -2.41
N THR A 543 18.33 15.64 -2.30
CA THR A 543 18.48 16.69 -1.28
C THR A 543 18.64 16.07 0.10
N LYS A 544 19.55 16.62 0.92
CA LYS A 544 19.76 16.13 2.29
C LYS A 544 18.47 16.26 3.10
N LEU A 545 18.06 15.15 3.71
CA LEU A 545 16.87 15.07 4.55
C LEU A 545 17.24 15.33 6.01
N ALA A 546 16.29 15.80 6.81
CA ALA A 546 16.50 15.85 8.25
C ALA A 546 16.68 14.41 8.78
N PRO A 547 17.65 14.18 9.70
CA PRO A 547 18.05 12.83 10.11
C PRO A 547 16.96 12.06 10.87
N THR A 548 15.95 12.77 11.37
CA THR A 548 14.82 12.21 12.11
C THR A 548 13.49 12.73 11.57
N GLN A 549 12.52 11.84 11.40
CA GLN A 549 11.21 12.14 10.82
C GLN A 549 10.09 11.43 11.60
N ARG A 550 8.87 11.96 11.57
CA ARG A 550 7.70 11.27 12.14
C ARG A 550 7.08 10.32 11.14
N ALA A 551 6.74 9.11 11.59
CA ALA A 551 6.11 8.08 10.79
C ALA A 551 4.76 8.55 10.22
N GLY A 552 4.58 8.39 8.91
CA GLY A 552 3.39 8.78 8.17
C GLY A 552 3.36 10.26 7.72
N LEU A 553 4.32 11.10 8.11
CA LEU A 553 4.47 12.43 7.53
C LEU A 553 5.41 12.40 6.32
N ALA A 554 5.25 13.37 5.43
CA ALA A 554 6.21 13.60 4.35
C ALA A 554 7.57 14.02 4.95
N ALA A 555 8.65 13.42 4.46
CA ALA A 555 10.00 13.73 4.92
C ALA A 555 10.31 15.21 4.70
N ALA A 556 10.92 15.82 5.71
CA ALA A 556 11.40 17.20 5.65
C ALA A 556 12.88 17.26 5.20
N PRO A 557 13.28 18.29 4.44
CA PRO A 557 14.69 18.57 4.14
C PRO A 557 15.48 18.90 5.43
N LEU A 558 16.80 18.76 5.37
CA LEU A 558 17.70 19.17 6.45
C LEU A 558 17.63 20.68 6.70
N VAL A 559 17.52 21.47 5.63
CA VAL A 559 17.32 22.93 5.70
C VAL A 559 15.83 23.20 5.52
N ALA A 560 15.17 23.69 6.56
CA ALA A 560 13.74 23.97 6.50
C ALA A 560 13.38 24.93 5.37
N GLY A 561 12.32 24.61 4.62
CA GLY A 561 11.82 25.43 3.51
C GLY A 561 12.46 25.16 2.15
N THR A 562 13.48 24.30 2.04
CA THR A 562 14.04 23.93 0.73
C THR A 562 13.24 22.79 0.08
N PRO A 563 12.93 22.85 -1.23
CA PRO A 563 12.28 21.73 -1.91
C PRO A 563 13.20 20.49 -1.92
N ILE A 564 12.62 19.30 -1.74
CA ILE A 564 13.35 18.05 -1.93
C ILE A 564 13.42 17.80 -3.43
N THR A 565 14.64 17.79 -3.97
CA THR A 565 14.92 17.48 -5.37
C THR A 565 15.78 16.24 -5.51
N LEU A 566 15.68 15.61 -6.67
CA LEU A 566 16.58 14.57 -7.15
C LEU A 566 17.34 15.12 -8.36
N SER A 567 18.68 15.05 -8.31
CA SER A 567 19.56 15.55 -9.36
C SER A 567 20.40 14.42 -9.97
N ALA A 568 20.43 14.32 -11.28
CA ALA A 568 21.41 13.50 -12.00
C ALA A 568 22.74 14.25 -12.02
N VAL A 569 23.81 13.66 -11.45
CA VAL A 569 25.10 14.32 -11.30
C VAL A 569 26.23 13.50 -11.91
N ASN A 570 27.28 14.20 -12.34
CA ASN A 570 28.53 13.59 -12.80
C ASN A 570 29.45 13.19 -11.63
N ALA A 571 30.61 12.61 -11.92
CA ALA A 571 31.57 12.16 -10.92
C ALA A 571 32.10 13.27 -9.98
N LEU A 572 31.98 14.54 -10.38
CA LEU A 572 32.36 15.71 -9.57
C LEU A 572 31.16 16.34 -8.83
N GLY A 573 29.97 15.76 -8.93
CA GLY A 573 28.75 16.23 -8.28
C GLY A 573 28.05 17.39 -9.00
N ALA A 574 28.48 17.76 -10.20
CA ALA A 574 27.78 18.77 -11.01
C ALA A 574 26.62 18.14 -11.79
N VAL A 575 25.54 18.90 -11.97
CA VAL A 575 24.32 18.43 -12.65
C VAL A 575 24.58 18.16 -14.14
N THR A 576 24.18 16.98 -14.60
CA THR A 576 24.15 16.62 -16.03
C THR A 576 22.88 17.17 -16.68
N LYS A 577 22.96 18.36 -17.27
CA LYS A 577 21.80 19.10 -17.82
C LYS A 577 21.18 18.46 -19.05
N ASN A 578 21.89 17.61 -19.76
CA ASN A 578 21.34 16.88 -20.90
C ASN A 578 20.42 15.74 -20.47
N PHE A 579 20.56 15.23 -19.24
CA PHE A 579 19.72 14.15 -18.74
C PHE A 579 18.25 14.59 -18.69
N GLY A 580 17.39 13.83 -19.36
CA GLY A 580 15.97 14.12 -19.53
C GLY A 580 15.61 14.92 -20.79
N ASN A 581 16.59 15.38 -21.57
CA ASN A 581 16.38 16.10 -22.84
C ASN A 581 16.51 15.21 -24.09
N GLU A 582 16.66 13.90 -23.94
CA GLU A 582 16.87 12.93 -25.01
C GLU A 582 15.64 12.74 -25.92
N SER A 583 15.88 12.42 -27.20
CA SER A 583 14.84 12.10 -28.19
C SER A 583 14.59 10.60 -28.29
N GLY A 584 13.33 10.19 -28.52
CA GLY A 584 13.00 8.87 -29.08
C GLY A 584 12.91 7.68 -28.13
N VAL A 585 12.84 7.89 -26.81
CA VAL A 585 12.52 6.82 -25.84
C VAL A 585 11.33 7.27 -25.00
N ALA A 586 10.54 6.33 -24.50
CA ALA A 586 9.67 6.52 -23.34
C ALA A 586 10.52 6.89 -22.11
N VAL A 587 11.05 8.12 -22.16
CA VAL A 587 11.73 9.00 -21.21
C VAL A 587 12.43 8.43 -19.99
N GLN A 588 13.60 9.01 -19.69
CA GLN A 588 14.51 8.68 -18.58
C GLN A 588 13.79 8.76 -17.22
N LYS A 589 13.00 7.73 -16.92
CA LYS A 589 12.26 7.60 -15.69
C LYS A 589 13.17 7.07 -14.61
N VAL A 590 13.03 7.65 -13.43
CA VAL A 590 13.76 7.24 -12.25
C VAL A 590 12.76 6.72 -11.23
N VAL A 591 12.92 5.47 -10.84
CA VAL A 591 12.09 4.82 -9.83
C VAL A 591 12.68 5.14 -8.46
N LEU A 592 11.85 5.71 -7.60
CA LEU A 592 12.17 5.88 -6.19
C LEU A 592 11.87 4.61 -5.41
N GLY A 593 12.73 4.29 -4.47
CA GLY A 593 12.59 3.16 -3.57
C GLY A 593 13.12 3.46 -2.18
N ARG A 594 13.36 2.40 -1.42
CA ARG A 594 13.97 2.47 -0.09
C ARG A 594 14.70 1.18 0.25
N ASN A 595 15.78 1.29 1.02
CA ASN A 595 16.33 0.16 1.74
C ASN A 595 16.05 0.31 3.23
N LEU A 596 15.43 -0.72 3.81
CA LEU A 596 15.26 -0.84 5.24
C LEU A 596 16.60 -1.23 5.87
N LEU A 597 17.16 -0.33 6.68
CA LEU A 597 18.40 -0.57 7.42
C LEU A 597 18.14 -1.17 8.79
N ALA A 598 17.04 -0.75 9.43
CA ALA A 598 16.60 -1.30 10.70
C ALA A 598 15.12 -0.97 11.00
N PRO A 599 14.42 -1.78 11.81
CA PRO A 599 14.91 -3.01 12.43
C PRO A 599 15.02 -4.18 11.44
N VAL A 600 15.81 -5.19 11.78
CA VAL A 600 15.98 -6.41 10.95
C VAL A 600 15.57 -7.63 11.76
N TYR A 601 14.37 -8.15 11.50
CA TYR A 601 13.87 -9.39 12.08
C TYR A 601 12.74 -9.99 11.20
N THR A 602 12.44 -11.28 11.40
CA THR A 602 11.36 -11.96 10.67
C THR A 602 10.00 -11.33 10.97
N GLY A 603 9.29 -10.92 9.91
CA GLY A 603 7.98 -10.26 10.03
C GLY A 603 8.06 -8.74 10.26
N VAL A 604 9.22 -8.12 10.05
CA VAL A 604 9.34 -6.65 10.03
C VAL A 604 8.46 -6.04 8.93
N SER A 605 7.83 -4.91 9.22
CA SER A 605 7.07 -4.17 8.22
C SER A 605 8.00 -3.30 7.38
N ASN A 606 8.03 -3.55 6.07
CA ASN A 606 8.77 -2.78 5.08
C ASN A 606 7.81 -2.23 4.00
N PRO A 607 6.90 -1.29 4.37
CA PRO A 607 5.91 -0.72 3.43
C PRO A 607 6.58 -0.07 2.22
N GLU A 608 5.86 0.09 1.11
CA GLU A 608 6.44 0.76 -0.05
C GLU A 608 6.64 2.27 0.15
N VAL A 609 7.86 2.75 -0.10
CA VAL A 609 8.12 4.14 -0.48
C VAL A 609 8.54 4.10 -1.92
N GLY A 610 7.88 4.87 -2.77
CA GLY A 610 8.28 4.95 -4.15
C GLY A 610 7.32 5.73 -5.00
N GLY A 611 7.75 5.89 -6.25
CA GLY A 611 7.06 6.62 -7.29
C GLY A 611 8.02 6.81 -8.46
N ASP A 612 7.45 7.01 -9.64
CA ASP A 612 8.23 7.24 -10.85
C ASP A 612 8.41 8.75 -11.04
N LEU A 613 9.66 9.15 -11.22
CA LEU A 613 10.03 10.52 -11.57
C LEU A 613 10.31 10.60 -13.06
N ASP A 614 9.56 11.44 -13.76
CA ASP A 614 9.71 11.64 -15.19
C ASP A 614 10.61 12.85 -15.49
N PHE A 615 11.84 12.59 -15.92
CA PHE A 615 12.82 13.64 -16.23
C PHE A 615 12.60 14.32 -17.59
N VAL A 616 11.50 14.07 -18.33
CA VAL A 616 11.23 14.76 -19.61
C VAL A 616 11.43 16.27 -19.48
N LYS A 617 12.38 16.79 -20.25
CA LYS A 617 12.69 18.22 -20.38
C LYS A 617 12.96 18.88 -19.02
N LYS A 618 13.48 18.14 -18.04
CA LYS A 618 13.81 18.65 -16.70
C LYS A 618 15.24 19.16 -16.56
N GLY A 619 16.13 18.75 -17.46
CA GLY A 619 17.51 19.21 -17.47
C GLY A 619 18.32 18.74 -16.26
N GLY A 620 18.19 17.46 -15.92
CA GLY A 620 18.96 16.82 -14.86
C GLY A 620 18.50 17.05 -13.41
N VAL A 621 17.48 17.88 -13.15
CA VAL A 621 16.94 18.11 -11.79
C VAL A 621 15.43 18.06 -11.78
N ILE A 622 14.84 17.34 -10.83
CA ILE A 622 13.39 17.25 -10.65
C ILE A 622 13.00 17.36 -9.17
N ALA A 623 11.82 17.91 -8.89
CA ALA A 623 11.24 17.86 -7.55
C ALA A 623 10.79 16.42 -7.23
N ALA A 624 11.14 15.94 -6.03
CA ALA A 624 10.68 14.65 -5.55
C ALA A 624 9.22 14.75 -5.07
N PRO A 625 8.40 13.69 -5.23
CA PRO A 625 7.11 13.59 -4.55
C PRO A 625 7.29 13.57 -3.03
N PRO A 626 6.22 13.79 -2.26
CA PRO A 626 6.25 13.62 -0.80
C PRO A 626 6.74 12.21 -0.43
N LEU A 627 7.94 12.14 0.16
CA LEU A 627 8.53 10.87 0.60
C LEU A 627 7.93 10.49 1.95
N VAL A 628 6.92 9.60 1.95
CA VAL A 628 6.21 9.19 3.16
C VAL A 628 6.61 7.76 3.52
N TRP A 629 7.03 7.56 4.77
CA TRP A 629 7.26 6.24 5.35
C TRP A 629 6.33 6.03 6.55
N PRO A 630 5.34 5.12 6.47
CA PRO A 630 4.33 4.93 7.51
C PRO A 630 4.75 3.93 8.59
N GLU A 631 6.04 3.88 8.96
CA GLU A 631 6.54 2.96 9.97
C GLU A 631 7.66 3.55 10.83
N VAL A 632 7.98 2.88 11.94
CA VAL A 632 9.20 3.15 12.72
C VAL A 632 10.36 2.39 12.11
N GLY A 633 11.54 3.01 12.06
CA GLY A 633 12.74 2.36 11.57
C GLY A 633 13.73 3.32 10.94
N LYS A 634 14.90 2.81 10.59
CA LYS A 634 15.94 3.54 9.88
C LYS A 634 15.96 3.05 8.43
N ILE A 635 15.78 3.97 7.48
CA ILE A 635 15.78 3.66 6.04
C ILE A 635 16.70 4.62 5.29
N ASN A 636 17.15 4.24 4.11
CA ASN A 636 17.56 5.20 3.09
C ASN A 636 16.56 5.16 1.94
N PHE A 637 16.28 6.30 1.32
CA PHE A 637 15.60 6.36 0.03
C PHE A 637 16.59 6.08 -1.09
N THR A 638 16.14 5.32 -2.08
CA THR A 638 16.94 4.95 -3.26
C THR A 638 16.32 5.55 -4.53
N ALA A 639 17.16 5.73 -5.55
CA ALA A 639 16.75 6.15 -6.88
C ALA A 639 17.51 5.31 -7.91
N ALA A 640 16.81 4.79 -8.93
CA ALA A 640 17.40 4.00 -10.00
C ALA A 640 16.69 4.25 -11.33
N LEU A 641 17.41 4.10 -12.44
CA LEU A 641 16.79 4.14 -13.77
C LEU A 641 15.73 3.04 -13.90
N GLN A 642 14.60 3.36 -14.53
CA GLN A 642 13.55 2.39 -14.82
C GLN A 642 13.96 1.40 -15.92
N ASP A 643 14.81 1.82 -16.87
CA ASP A 643 15.32 0.95 -17.93
C ASP A 643 16.35 -0.03 -17.36
N GLU A 644 16.00 -1.32 -17.35
CA GLU A 644 16.87 -2.41 -16.88
C GLU A 644 18.13 -2.56 -17.74
N ASN A 645 18.13 -2.07 -18.99
CA ASN A 645 19.31 -2.05 -19.86
C ASN A 645 20.21 -0.84 -19.61
N GLY A 646 19.91 0.00 -18.62
CA GLY A 646 20.68 1.18 -18.27
C GLY A 646 20.49 2.36 -19.23
N TYR A 647 21.22 3.44 -18.96
CA TYR A 647 21.07 4.70 -19.69
C TYR A 647 21.34 4.54 -21.19
N LEU A 648 20.34 4.78 -22.04
CA LEU A 648 20.41 4.60 -23.50
C LEU A 648 20.87 3.18 -23.92
N GLY A 649 20.50 2.15 -23.15
CA GLY A 649 20.88 0.75 -23.42
C GLY A 649 22.36 0.43 -23.20
N SER A 650 23.09 1.31 -22.50
CA SER A 650 24.54 1.14 -22.27
C SER A 650 24.92 0.14 -21.19
N GLY A 651 23.96 -0.34 -20.39
CA GLY A 651 24.19 -1.12 -19.17
C GLY A 651 24.53 -0.27 -17.93
N LEU A 652 24.68 1.05 -18.06
CA LEU A 652 25.02 1.94 -16.93
C LEU A 652 23.76 2.34 -16.14
N THR A 653 23.69 1.99 -14.85
CA THR A 653 22.46 2.08 -14.03
C THR A 653 22.27 3.38 -13.25
N SER A 654 23.34 4.17 -13.06
CA SER A 654 23.33 5.46 -12.34
C SER A 654 22.60 5.41 -10.97
N PRO A 655 23.09 4.64 -9.98
CA PRO A 655 22.36 4.46 -8.72
C PRO A 655 22.29 5.75 -7.90
N GLY A 656 21.31 5.86 -7.00
CA GLY A 656 21.21 6.94 -6.01
C GLY A 656 20.75 6.41 -4.67
N THR A 657 21.37 6.88 -3.59
CA THR A 657 20.98 6.55 -2.22
C THR A 657 21.15 7.77 -1.33
N SER A 658 20.14 8.07 -0.53
CA SER A 658 20.17 9.15 0.45
C SER A 658 20.87 8.75 1.76
N ASP A 659 21.19 9.75 2.58
CA ASP A 659 21.60 9.51 3.96
C ASP A 659 20.52 8.73 4.73
N ALA A 660 20.93 7.95 5.72
CA ALA A 660 20.00 7.18 6.52
C ALA A 660 19.13 8.08 7.42
N VAL A 661 17.81 7.88 7.35
CA VAL A 661 16.81 8.65 8.07
C VAL A 661 16.11 7.76 9.09
N LEU A 662 16.00 8.24 10.34
CA LEU A 662 15.27 7.57 11.41
C LEU A 662 13.81 8.06 11.46
N PHE A 663 12.87 7.15 11.27
CA PHE A 663 11.45 7.37 11.48
C PHE A 663 11.02 6.86 12.85
N TYR A 664 10.32 7.70 13.61
CA TYR A 664 9.77 7.40 14.93
C TYR A 664 8.25 7.66 14.95
N PRO A 665 7.47 7.09 15.90
CA PRO A 665 6.02 7.24 15.94
C PRO A 665 5.63 8.70 15.95
N HIS A 666 4.53 9.01 15.28
CA HIS A 666 3.97 10.34 15.29
C HIS A 666 3.54 10.73 16.70
N HIS A 667 2.80 9.84 17.38
CA HIS A 667 2.26 10.06 18.70
C HIS A 667 1.97 8.72 19.40
N PHE A 668 1.66 8.78 20.70
CA PHE A 668 1.10 7.64 21.43
C PHE A 668 -0.40 7.83 21.69
N VAL A 669 -1.11 6.73 21.87
CA VAL A 669 -2.49 6.71 22.33
C VAL A 669 -2.57 5.80 23.55
N THR A 670 -3.24 6.25 24.62
CA THR A 670 -3.54 5.42 25.78
C THR A 670 -5.04 5.17 25.89
N GLU A 671 -5.44 3.91 26.13
CA GLU A 671 -6.85 3.48 26.15
C GLU A 671 -7.10 2.49 27.28
N LEU A 672 -8.21 2.68 28.01
CA LEU A 672 -8.69 1.70 28.97
C LEU A 672 -9.26 0.49 28.23
N VAL A 673 -8.91 -0.72 28.67
CA VAL A 673 -9.56 -1.94 28.20
C VAL A 673 -10.86 -2.13 28.98
N VAL A 674 -11.99 -2.00 28.28
CA VAL A 674 -13.31 -2.26 28.86
C VAL A 674 -13.62 -3.75 28.76
N LYS A 675 -13.60 -4.45 29.89
CA LYS A 675 -13.94 -5.86 30.02
C LYS A 675 -15.43 -6.04 30.29
N LYS A 676 -16.04 -7.05 29.67
CA LYS A 676 -17.36 -7.54 30.07
C LYS A 676 -17.19 -8.59 31.15
N VAL A 677 -17.80 -8.36 32.30
CA VAL A 677 -17.79 -9.27 33.46
C VAL A 677 -19.16 -9.92 33.56
N ASP A 678 -19.18 -11.25 33.58
CA ASP A 678 -20.41 -12.03 33.76
C ASP A 678 -20.84 -11.99 35.23
N LEU A 679 -22.12 -11.70 35.45
CA LEU A 679 -22.76 -11.65 36.77
C LEU A 679 -23.52 -12.95 37.05
N PRO A 680 -23.75 -13.28 38.33
CA PRO A 680 -24.65 -14.37 38.69
C PRO A 680 -26.02 -14.21 38.04
N GLY A 681 -26.51 -15.27 37.38
CA GLY A 681 -27.79 -15.24 36.65
C GLY A 681 -27.69 -14.85 35.16
N GLY A 682 -26.48 -14.72 34.61
CA GLY A 682 -26.24 -14.56 33.17
C GLY A 682 -26.28 -13.11 32.66
N ALA A 683 -26.53 -12.13 33.54
CA ALA A 683 -26.37 -10.71 33.22
C ALA A 683 -24.89 -10.37 33.01
N LYS A 684 -24.60 -9.30 32.26
CA LYS A 684 -23.23 -8.82 32.02
C LYS A 684 -23.10 -7.36 32.40
N THR A 685 -21.95 -6.99 32.94
CA THR A 685 -21.60 -5.59 33.25
C THR A 685 -20.21 -5.26 32.73
N GLU A 686 -19.83 -3.98 32.74
CA GLU A 686 -18.55 -3.50 32.23
C GLU A 686 -17.60 -3.10 33.36
N PHE A 687 -16.30 -3.34 33.15
CA PHE A 687 -15.22 -2.90 34.02
C PHE A 687 -14.08 -2.28 33.19
N PRO A 688 -13.49 -1.12 33.56
CA PRO A 688 -13.85 -0.22 34.66
C PRO A 688 -15.32 0.21 34.67
N PHE A 689 -15.85 0.49 35.87
CA PHE A 689 -17.28 0.72 36.09
C PHE A 689 -17.77 1.90 35.24
N PRO A 690 -18.85 1.77 34.47
CA PRO A 690 -19.45 2.91 33.79
C PRO A 690 -20.05 3.86 34.83
N CYS A 691 -19.69 5.15 34.77
CA CYS A 691 -20.30 6.15 35.64
C CYS A 691 -21.71 6.49 35.16
N SER A 692 -22.62 6.73 36.10
CA SER A 692 -24.01 7.08 35.80
C SER A 692 -24.54 8.09 36.82
N ALA A 693 -25.48 8.92 36.37
CA ALA A 693 -26.07 9.96 37.19
C ALA A 693 -26.63 9.39 38.52
N PRO A 694 -26.44 10.08 39.66
CA PRO A 694 -25.90 11.43 39.79
C PRO A 694 -24.36 11.54 39.83
N PHE A 695 -23.62 10.44 39.72
CA PHE A 695 -22.17 10.44 39.80
C PHE A 695 -21.52 10.67 38.42
N VAL A 696 -20.94 11.86 38.23
CA VAL A 696 -20.18 12.23 37.03
C VAL A 696 -18.69 12.04 37.31
N CYS A 697 -17.97 11.44 36.37
CA CYS A 697 -16.58 11.07 36.58
C CYS A 697 -15.78 11.26 35.28
N ALA A 698 -14.47 11.50 35.40
CA ALA A 698 -13.57 11.64 34.26
C ALA A 698 -13.56 10.35 33.40
N GLY A 699 -13.69 10.53 32.08
CA GLY A 699 -13.72 9.43 31.11
C GLY A 699 -14.95 8.51 31.20
N ASP A 700 -16.00 8.89 31.95
CA ASP A 700 -17.20 8.07 32.22
C ASP A 700 -16.89 6.67 32.79
N ARG A 701 -15.72 6.52 33.41
CA ARG A 701 -15.23 5.27 33.98
C ARG A 701 -14.69 5.48 35.38
N ALA A 702 -14.93 4.51 36.26
CA ALA A 702 -14.39 4.53 37.63
C ALA A 702 -13.80 3.18 38.07
N VAL A 703 -12.84 3.25 38.99
CA VAL A 703 -12.29 2.11 39.75
C VAL A 703 -12.09 2.50 41.20
N TYR A 704 -12.01 1.52 42.11
CA TYR A 704 -11.52 1.79 43.46
C TYR A 704 -10.00 1.91 43.49
N SER A 705 -9.49 2.66 44.47
CA SER A 705 -8.06 2.69 44.78
C SER A 705 -7.56 1.27 45.06
N ARG A 706 -6.40 0.92 44.49
CA ARG A 706 -5.79 -0.44 44.48
C ARG A 706 -6.53 -1.48 43.64
N GLN A 707 -7.61 -1.13 42.96
CA GLN A 707 -8.28 -2.05 42.04
C GLN A 707 -7.54 -2.07 40.70
N PRO A 708 -7.06 -3.23 40.23
CA PRO A 708 -6.37 -3.34 38.95
C PRO A 708 -7.33 -3.11 37.77
N PHE A 709 -6.86 -2.40 36.76
CA PHE A 709 -7.48 -2.21 35.46
C PHE A 709 -6.44 -2.30 34.35
N ASP A 710 -6.86 -2.65 33.14
CA ASP A 710 -5.95 -2.85 32.02
C ASP A 710 -5.86 -1.58 31.16
N LEU A 711 -4.63 -1.14 30.91
CA LEU A 711 -4.32 -0.01 30.04
C LEU A 711 -3.58 -0.49 28.80
N THR A 712 -4.03 -0.06 27.63
CA THR A 712 -3.35 -0.25 26.34
C THR A 712 -2.63 1.04 25.94
N ILE A 713 -1.39 0.92 25.50
CA ILE A 713 -0.59 1.98 24.89
C ILE A 713 -0.33 1.60 23.43
N ARG A 714 -0.61 2.50 22.49
CA ARG A 714 -0.39 2.32 21.05
C ARG A 714 0.59 3.37 20.54
N ALA A 715 1.61 2.96 19.80
CA ALA A 715 2.47 3.85 19.02
C ALA A 715 1.87 4.00 17.61
N GLN A 716 1.56 5.23 17.18
CA GLN A 716 0.82 5.46 15.94
C GLN A 716 1.53 6.39 14.97
N THR A 717 1.21 6.20 13.69
CA THR A 717 1.54 7.12 12.58
C THR A 717 0.64 8.35 12.59
N SER A 718 0.93 9.35 11.77
CA SER A 718 0.04 10.51 11.56
C SER A 718 -1.36 10.14 11.05
N GLY A 719 -1.50 8.98 10.40
CA GLY A 719 -2.78 8.45 9.92
C GLY A 719 -3.59 7.66 10.95
N GLY A 720 -3.14 7.60 12.22
CA GLY A 720 -3.83 6.85 13.29
C GLY A 720 -3.70 5.33 13.20
N VAL A 721 -2.72 4.85 12.43
CA VAL A 721 -2.41 3.41 12.30
C VAL A 721 -1.24 3.06 13.21
N ASP A 722 -1.34 1.93 13.92
CA ASP A 722 -0.31 1.42 14.81
C ASP A 722 0.98 1.09 14.03
N THR A 723 2.13 1.58 14.49
CA THR A 723 3.45 1.32 13.91
C THR A 723 3.92 -0.07 14.31
N LYS A 724 3.89 -1.04 13.40
CA LYS A 724 4.24 -2.44 13.67
C LYS A 724 5.71 -2.61 14.06
N ASN A 725 6.57 -1.71 13.62
CA ASN A 725 8.00 -1.78 13.94
C ASN A 725 8.36 -1.16 15.31
N PHE A 726 7.40 -0.52 16.02
CA PHE A 726 7.56 -0.21 17.44
C PHE A 726 7.31 -1.48 18.27
N ASP A 727 8.33 -2.32 18.34
CA ASP A 727 8.22 -3.69 18.82
C ASP A 727 9.43 -4.07 19.68
N ALA A 728 9.25 -4.98 20.63
CA ALA A 728 10.31 -5.52 21.48
C ALA A 728 11.55 -6.03 20.72
N ARG A 729 11.34 -6.52 19.48
CA ARG A 729 12.38 -7.04 18.59
C ARG A 729 13.20 -5.93 17.93
N ASN A 730 12.71 -4.69 17.89
CA ASN A 730 13.44 -3.56 17.34
C ASN A 730 14.60 -3.17 18.27
N ASP A 731 15.82 -3.31 17.78
CA ASP A 731 17.07 -3.03 18.49
C ASP A 731 17.56 -1.58 18.34
N VAL A 732 16.96 -0.82 17.43
CA VAL A 732 17.29 0.60 17.19
C VAL A 732 16.54 1.55 18.12
N ILE A 733 15.46 1.07 18.75
CA ILE A 733 14.76 1.81 19.80
C ILE A 733 15.31 1.46 21.18
N ASN A 734 15.32 2.44 22.08
CA ASN A 734 15.70 2.25 23.47
C ASN A 734 14.72 1.27 24.15
N LYS A 735 15.22 0.13 24.67
CA LYS A 735 14.39 -0.92 25.25
C LYS A 735 13.96 -0.70 26.70
N THR A 736 14.18 0.48 27.28
CA THR A 736 13.80 0.80 28.68
C THR A 736 12.30 0.71 28.92
N GLN A 737 11.56 1.80 28.75
CA GLN A 737 10.11 1.82 28.92
C GLN A 737 9.49 3.06 28.29
N VAL A 738 8.24 2.93 27.85
CA VAL A 738 7.35 4.07 27.66
C VAL A 738 6.91 4.52 29.05
N THR A 739 7.30 5.72 29.44
CA THR A 739 7.01 6.28 30.77
C THR A 739 5.52 6.58 30.85
N LEU A 740 4.91 6.26 31.99
CA LEU A 740 3.49 6.49 32.25
C LEU A 740 3.33 7.38 33.46
N VAL A 741 2.77 8.58 33.26
CA VAL A 741 2.54 9.55 34.32
C VAL A 741 1.05 9.90 34.37
N PRO A 742 0.39 9.72 35.52
CA PRO A 742 -0.98 10.15 35.72
C PRO A 742 -1.02 11.65 35.98
N TYR A 743 -1.88 12.37 35.27
CA TYR A 743 -2.16 13.79 35.49
C TYR A 743 -3.60 13.99 35.95
N ASP A 744 -3.87 15.09 36.63
CA ASP A 744 -5.21 15.53 36.99
C ASP A 744 -6.06 15.77 35.73
N ALA A 745 -7.19 15.06 35.63
CA ALA A 745 -8.03 15.11 34.43
C ALA A 745 -8.70 16.46 34.17
N ALA A 746 -8.86 17.30 35.19
CA ALA A 746 -9.52 18.59 35.05
C ALA A 746 -8.53 19.71 34.66
N THR A 747 -7.28 19.60 35.12
CA THR A 747 -6.28 20.67 34.99
C THR A 747 -5.09 20.34 34.10
N GLU A 748 -4.85 19.05 33.81
CA GLU A 748 -3.75 18.50 33.00
C GLU A 748 -2.33 18.81 33.49
N LYS A 749 -2.19 19.36 34.71
CA LYS A 749 -0.91 19.92 35.22
C LYS A 749 -0.33 19.14 36.39
N ASN A 750 -1.18 18.70 37.32
CA ASN A 750 -0.72 18.06 38.54
C ASN A 750 -0.50 16.56 38.31
N SER A 751 0.76 16.10 38.38
CA SER A 751 1.08 14.67 38.32
C SER A 751 0.71 13.96 39.64
N TYR A 752 0.28 12.71 39.56
CA TYR A 752 -0.11 11.88 40.70
C TYR A 752 -1.16 12.52 41.64
N PRO A 753 -2.33 12.95 41.12
CA PRO A 753 -3.40 13.56 41.92
C PRO A 753 -4.08 12.58 42.90
N PRO A 754 -4.82 13.04 43.93
CA PRO A 754 -4.99 14.43 44.31
C PRO A 754 -3.75 14.96 45.04
N THR A 755 -3.63 16.28 45.15
CA THR A 755 -2.56 16.93 45.93
C THR A 755 -2.74 16.77 47.43
N ALA A 756 -3.96 16.53 47.90
CA ALA A 756 -4.28 16.27 49.29
C ALA A 756 -5.32 15.12 49.40
N PRO A 757 -4.99 14.00 50.06
CA PRO A 757 -3.68 13.66 50.61
C PRO A 757 -2.64 13.37 49.50
N SER A 758 -1.42 13.87 49.65
CA SER A 758 -0.32 13.64 48.70
C SER A 758 0.31 12.25 48.87
N GLY A 759 0.90 11.71 47.79
CA GLY A 759 1.64 10.44 47.82
C GLY A 759 0.94 9.29 47.10
N SER A 760 0.03 9.61 46.18
CA SER A 760 -0.58 8.62 45.30
C SER A 760 0.45 8.02 44.35
N THR A 761 0.28 6.75 44.00
CA THR A 761 1.23 6.03 43.13
C THR A 761 0.51 5.11 42.16
N LEU A 762 1.06 4.94 40.96
CA LEU A 762 0.71 3.81 40.10
C LEU A 762 1.38 2.54 40.59
N THR A 763 0.64 1.44 40.57
CA THR A 763 1.04 0.12 41.07
C THR A 763 0.61 -0.97 40.10
N ASP A 764 1.05 -2.20 40.30
CA ASP A 764 0.65 -3.38 39.51
C ASP A 764 -0.67 -4.01 39.98
N GLY A 765 -1.27 -3.52 41.07
CA GLY A 765 -2.51 -4.05 41.63
C GLY A 765 -2.37 -5.39 42.35
N ALA A 766 -1.14 -5.86 42.60
CA ALA A 766 -0.89 -7.08 43.36
C ALA A 766 -1.21 -6.89 44.85
N LYS A 767 -1.38 -8.01 45.59
CA LYS A 767 -1.62 -8.00 47.05
C LYS A 767 -0.51 -7.27 47.83
N ALA A 768 0.73 -7.41 47.37
CA ALA A 768 1.87 -6.60 47.77
C ALA A 768 2.23 -5.69 46.58
N PRO A 769 1.67 -4.48 46.49
CA PRO A 769 1.73 -3.68 45.27
C PRO A 769 3.14 -3.16 44.99
N ALA A 770 3.63 -3.35 43.77
CA ALA A 770 4.88 -2.78 43.28
C ALA A 770 4.61 -1.52 42.47
N ALA A 771 5.48 -0.50 42.57
CA ALA A 771 5.32 0.76 41.83
C ALA A 771 5.47 0.55 40.32
N VAL A 772 4.65 1.26 39.53
CA VAL A 772 4.67 1.23 38.07
C VAL A 772 5.00 2.62 37.55
N THR A 773 6.12 2.75 36.83
CA THR A 773 6.59 4.01 36.22
C THR A 773 6.36 4.07 34.71
N GLY A 774 5.92 2.97 34.09
CA GLY A 774 5.82 2.85 32.64
C GLY A 774 5.51 1.45 32.17
N VAL A 775 5.49 1.26 30.85
CA VAL A 775 5.35 -0.04 30.19
C VAL A 775 6.66 -0.36 29.47
N PRO A 776 7.34 -1.48 29.80
CA PRO A 776 8.58 -1.86 29.14
C PRO A 776 8.39 -1.97 27.63
N VAL A 777 9.39 -1.52 26.86
CA VAL A 777 9.33 -1.66 25.38
C VAL A 777 9.29 -3.12 24.97
N THR A 778 9.84 -4.02 25.80
CA THR A 778 9.75 -5.48 25.62
C THR A 778 8.32 -6.04 25.66
N SER A 779 7.35 -5.26 26.17
CA SER A 779 5.92 -5.62 26.18
C SER A 779 5.18 -5.16 24.92
N PHE A 780 5.82 -4.40 24.02
CA PHE A 780 5.20 -3.96 22.77
C PHE A 780 5.34 -5.03 21.69
N SER A 781 4.20 -5.36 21.08
CA SER A 781 4.09 -6.21 19.90
C SER A 781 3.29 -5.46 18.85
N ASN A 782 3.87 -5.28 17.66
CA ASN A 782 3.27 -4.54 16.56
C ASN A 782 2.75 -3.13 16.96
N GLY A 783 3.51 -2.39 17.76
CA GLY A 783 3.13 -1.04 18.19
C GLY A 783 2.17 -0.96 19.37
N VAL A 784 1.76 -2.10 19.94
CA VAL A 784 0.76 -2.14 21.01
C VAL A 784 1.30 -2.87 22.24
N ALA A 785 1.07 -2.31 23.42
CA ALA A 785 1.30 -2.99 24.70
C ALA A 785 0.12 -2.80 25.64
N THR A 786 -0.32 -3.87 26.28
CA THR A 786 -1.36 -3.83 27.31
C THR A 786 -0.76 -4.28 28.65
N ARG A 787 -1.04 -3.53 29.72
CA ARG A 787 -0.56 -3.84 31.07
C ARG A 787 -1.67 -3.60 32.10
N SER A 788 -1.81 -4.53 33.05
CA SER A 788 -2.65 -4.32 34.22
C SER A 788 -1.94 -3.40 35.21
N ILE A 789 -2.63 -2.34 35.64
CA ILE A 789 -2.14 -1.33 36.58
C ILE A 789 -3.24 -0.97 37.57
N ALA A 790 -2.87 -0.45 38.73
CA ALA A 790 -3.80 0.07 39.72
C ALA A 790 -3.31 1.42 40.24
N TYR A 791 -4.23 2.32 40.52
CA TYR A 791 -3.91 3.59 41.17
C TYR A 791 -4.13 3.47 42.68
N SER A 792 -3.12 3.82 43.47
CA SER A 792 -3.15 3.68 44.92
C SER A 792 -3.08 5.04 45.58
N PHE A 793 -4.10 5.38 46.36
CA PHE A 793 -4.04 6.52 47.28
C PHE A 793 -3.10 6.24 48.47
N PRO A 794 -2.47 7.27 49.04
CA PRO A 794 -1.49 7.13 50.13
C PRO A 794 -2.10 6.55 51.42
N ALA A 795 -3.41 6.70 51.62
CA ALA A 795 -4.12 6.21 52.80
C ALA A 795 -5.44 5.52 52.41
N ALA A 796 -5.35 4.31 51.86
CA ALA A 796 -6.53 3.46 51.67
C ALA A 796 -7.24 3.23 53.02
N TYR A 797 -8.57 3.23 53.01
CA TYR A 797 -9.38 2.95 54.21
C TYR A 797 -8.89 1.68 54.91
N ALA A 798 -8.73 1.68 56.23
CA ALA A 798 -8.31 0.50 56.97
C ALA A 798 -8.88 0.54 58.39
N VAL A 799 -9.31 -0.61 58.90
CA VAL A 799 -9.78 -0.79 60.28
C VAL A 799 -8.73 -1.58 61.05
N PRO A 800 -8.39 -1.21 62.32
CA PRO A 800 -9.06 -0.25 63.22
C PRO A 800 -8.57 1.20 63.12
N LYS A 801 -7.55 1.47 62.28
CA LYS A 801 -6.91 2.78 62.17
C LYS A 801 -7.45 3.54 60.96
N GLU A 802 -8.60 4.18 61.12
CA GLU A 802 -9.16 5.01 60.06
C GLU A 802 -8.15 6.13 59.67
N PRO A 803 -7.91 6.36 58.37
CA PRO A 803 -7.03 7.42 57.90
C PRO A 803 -7.45 8.81 58.39
N LYS A 804 -6.47 9.69 58.66
CA LYS A 804 -6.74 11.10 59.02
C LYS A 804 -7.41 11.91 57.91
N ALA A 805 -7.23 11.52 56.63
CA ALA A 805 -7.85 12.15 55.47
C ALA A 805 -8.03 11.11 54.35
N LEU A 806 -9.22 11.05 53.76
CA LEU A 806 -9.54 10.19 52.62
C LEU A 806 -9.48 11.02 51.33
N ALA A 807 -9.02 10.40 50.24
CA ALA A 807 -9.04 11.04 48.94
C ALA A 807 -10.48 11.08 48.38
N SER A 808 -10.90 12.27 47.94
CA SER A 808 -12.13 12.45 47.16
C SER A 808 -12.02 11.77 45.78
N PRO A 809 -13.14 11.53 45.08
CA PRO A 809 -13.11 11.03 43.71
C PRO A 809 -12.17 11.85 42.83
N THR A 810 -11.15 11.20 42.27
CA THR A 810 -10.05 11.87 41.56
C THR A 810 -10.00 11.40 40.12
N GLY A 811 -10.17 12.33 39.17
CA GLY A 811 -10.03 12.06 37.74
C GLY A 811 -8.56 12.04 37.31
N LEU A 812 -8.18 11.04 36.52
CA LEU A 812 -6.85 10.82 35.98
C LEU A 812 -6.85 10.93 34.45
N LEU A 813 -5.77 11.49 33.91
CA LEU A 813 -5.30 11.38 32.53
C LEU A 813 -4.03 10.55 32.53
N LEU A 814 -3.99 9.48 31.75
CA LEU A 814 -2.84 8.57 31.73
C LEU A 814 -1.92 8.89 30.54
N ARG A 815 -0.87 9.68 30.79
CA ARG A 815 0.06 10.16 29.76
C ARG A 815 1.20 9.18 29.52
N ALA A 816 1.30 8.67 28.30
CA ALA A 816 2.45 7.91 27.83
C ALA A 816 3.46 8.84 27.17
N THR A 817 4.74 8.72 27.54
CA THR A 817 5.83 9.48 26.91
C THR A 817 7.05 8.59 26.71
N TYR A 818 7.68 8.71 25.55
CA TYR A 818 8.89 7.97 25.21
C TYR A 818 9.91 8.89 24.56
N ALA A 819 11.15 8.85 25.06
CA ALA A 819 12.27 9.61 24.54
C ALA A 819 12.97 8.81 23.45
N TYR A 820 12.82 9.24 22.20
CA TYR A 820 13.51 8.66 21.07
C TYR A 820 14.97 9.15 21.00
N PRO A 821 15.95 8.23 20.87
CA PRO A 821 17.33 8.62 20.61
C PRO A 821 17.42 9.54 19.38
N ALA A 822 18.10 10.68 19.52
CA ALA A 822 18.33 11.68 18.48
C ALA A 822 17.09 12.44 17.94
N ALA A 823 15.85 12.11 18.33
CA ALA A 823 14.64 12.73 17.77
C ALA A 823 13.77 13.52 18.77
N GLY A 824 13.97 13.32 20.08
CA GLY A 824 13.18 13.98 21.13
C GLY A 824 12.07 13.11 21.72
N SER A 825 11.10 13.73 22.40
CA SER A 825 10.02 12.99 23.08
C SER A 825 8.77 12.87 22.22
N VAL A 826 8.17 11.69 22.24
CA VAL A 826 6.85 11.40 21.66
C VAL A 826 5.89 11.15 22.81
N SER A 827 4.70 11.75 22.77
CA SER A 827 3.74 11.68 23.87
C SER A 827 2.33 11.38 23.38
N SER A 828 1.46 10.97 24.31
CA SER A 828 0.01 10.91 24.11
C SER A 828 -0.72 12.22 24.40
N ALA A 829 0.00 13.29 24.73
CA ALA A 829 -0.60 14.55 25.15
C ALA A 829 -1.44 15.18 24.02
N PRO A 830 -2.51 15.94 24.36
CA PRO A 830 -3.41 16.50 23.36
C PRO A 830 -2.72 17.54 22.48
N ALA A 831 -2.57 17.20 21.21
CA ALA A 831 -2.18 18.01 20.04
C ALA A 831 -2.19 17.06 18.84
N ASP A 832 -1.60 15.88 19.05
CA ASP A 832 -1.43 14.83 18.06
C ASP A 832 -1.85 13.44 18.59
N GLY A 833 -2.07 13.26 19.91
CA GLY A 833 -2.41 11.98 20.54
C GLY A 833 -3.66 12.00 21.41
N LYS A 834 -3.91 10.88 22.11
CA LYS A 834 -5.10 10.65 22.95
C LYS A 834 -4.73 10.01 24.28
N GLU A 835 -5.33 10.50 25.36
CA GLU A 835 -5.07 10.02 26.73
C GLU A 835 -6.30 9.33 27.33
N ALA A 836 -6.11 8.16 27.92
CA ALA A 836 -7.11 7.47 28.70
C ALA A 836 -7.47 8.27 29.95
N GLN A 837 -8.77 8.40 30.19
CA GLN A 837 -9.31 9.05 31.38
C GLN A 837 -10.03 8.04 32.28
N LEU A 838 -9.85 8.18 33.59
CA LEU A 838 -10.47 7.32 34.60
C LEU A 838 -10.64 8.06 35.93
N THR A 839 -11.71 7.78 36.68
CA THR A 839 -11.84 8.25 38.06
C THR A 839 -11.50 7.17 39.08
N VAL A 840 -10.72 7.54 40.10
CA VAL A 840 -10.35 6.63 41.19
C VAL A 840 -11.11 7.00 42.46
N LEU A 841 -11.69 6.00 43.12
CA LEU A 841 -12.54 6.13 44.29
C LEU A 841 -11.89 5.54 45.54
N THR A 842 -12.04 6.19 46.69
CA THR A 842 -11.73 5.56 47.97
C THR A 842 -12.89 4.66 48.37
N GLY A 843 -12.71 3.34 48.29
CA GLY A 843 -13.74 2.33 48.55
C GLY A 843 -13.63 1.65 49.92
N ARG A 844 -14.76 1.12 50.42
CA ARG A 844 -14.83 0.23 51.58
C ARG A 844 -15.96 -0.79 51.45
N LEU A 845 -15.87 -1.90 52.19
CA LEU A 845 -16.98 -2.81 52.38
C LEU A 845 -17.64 -2.56 53.75
N MET A 846 -18.87 -2.05 53.75
CA MET A 846 -19.64 -1.79 54.97
C MET A 846 -20.41 -3.04 55.39
N VAL A 847 -20.03 -3.60 56.52
CA VAL A 847 -20.74 -4.68 57.21
C VAL A 847 -21.64 -4.05 58.28
N PRO A 848 -22.98 -4.21 58.17
CA PRO A 848 -23.92 -3.56 59.10
C PRO A 848 -23.91 -4.25 60.47
N HIS A 849 -24.30 -3.50 61.50
CA HIS A 849 -24.73 -4.08 62.78
C HIS A 849 -26.14 -4.67 62.62
N ASP A 850 -26.45 -5.73 63.37
CA ASP A 850 -27.77 -6.36 63.32
C ASP A 850 -28.10 -7.07 64.64
N TYR A 851 -29.34 -7.50 64.82
CA TYR A 851 -29.77 -8.26 66.00
C TYR A 851 -30.72 -9.40 65.61
N GLY A 852 -30.70 -10.50 66.36
CA GLY A 852 -31.52 -11.66 66.07
C GLY A 852 -31.77 -12.61 67.23
N SER A 853 -32.72 -13.52 67.05
CA SER A 853 -32.94 -14.62 67.99
C SER A 853 -31.84 -15.66 67.86
N GLU A 854 -31.47 -16.28 68.98
CA GLU A 854 -30.58 -17.44 69.05
C GLU A 854 -31.09 -18.66 68.27
N ARG A 855 -32.36 -18.67 67.86
CA ARG A 855 -33.02 -19.75 67.12
C ARG A 855 -33.02 -19.58 65.60
N TYR A 856 -32.73 -18.38 65.09
CA TYR A 856 -32.87 -18.06 63.68
C TYR A 856 -31.57 -17.45 63.12
N PRO A 857 -31.22 -17.74 61.86
CA PRO A 857 -30.06 -17.13 61.22
C PRO A 857 -30.28 -15.62 60.99
N VAL A 858 -29.20 -14.84 61.08
CA VAL A 858 -29.20 -13.40 60.80
C VAL A 858 -28.63 -13.14 59.40
N ARG A 859 -29.23 -12.23 58.64
CA ARG A 859 -28.89 -11.96 57.23
C ARG A 859 -28.45 -10.52 57.02
N LEU A 860 -27.14 -10.31 56.95
CA LEU A 860 -26.52 -8.99 56.82
C LEU A 860 -26.53 -8.50 55.37
N ALA A 861 -27.02 -7.27 55.18
CA ALA A 861 -26.97 -6.55 53.91
C ALA A 861 -25.64 -5.79 53.76
N VAL A 862 -24.55 -6.53 53.53
CA VAL A 862 -23.23 -5.95 53.27
C VAL A 862 -23.27 -5.05 52.04
N GLN A 863 -22.62 -3.89 52.10
CA GLN A 863 -22.61 -2.90 51.02
C GLN A 863 -21.19 -2.53 50.60
N THR A 864 -20.96 -2.30 49.31
CA THR A 864 -19.80 -1.54 48.86
C THR A 864 -20.12 -0.05 48.91
N GLN A 865 -19.21 0.72 49.48
CA GLN A 865 -19.36 2.17 49.62
C GLN A 865 -18.11 2.87 49.10
N TYR A 866 -18.27 4.11 48.63
CA TYR A 866 -17.16 5.00 48.34
C TYR A 866 -17.31 6.32 49.11
N TRP A 867 -16.18 6.99 49.32
CA TRP A 867 -16.14 8.32 49.91
C TRP A 867 -16.36 9.38 48.83
N ASP A 868 -17.43 10.18 48.95
CA ASP A 868 -17.76 11.25 47.98
C ASP A 868 -17.01 12.57 48.24
N GLY A 869 -16.15 12.59 49.27
CA GLY A 869 -15.50 13.80 49.78
C GLY A 869 -16.07 14.30 51.10
N LYS A 870 -17.29 13.87 51.47
CA LYS A 870 -18.01 14.31 52.68
C LYS A 870 -18.58 13.16 53.51
N THR A 871 -19.11 12.14 52.85
CA THR A 871 -19.79 11.00 53.46
C THR A 871 -19.50 9.71 52.70
N TRP A 872 -19.76 8.58 53.35
CA TRP A 872 -19.74 7.28 52.68
C TRP A 872 -21.09 7.02 52.02
N VAL A 873 -21.06 6.83 50.71
CA VAL A 873 -22.25 6.57 49.90
C VAL A 873 -22.17 5.19 49.27
N THR A 874 -23.31 4.53 49.10
CA THR A 874 -23.37 3.21 48.45
C THR A 874 -22.93 3.30 46.99
N SER A 875 -22.07 2.38 46.57
CA SER A 875 -21.54 2.34 45.21
C SER A 875 -22.51 1.66 44.26
N LEU A 876 -23.48 2.42 43.74
CA LEU A 876 -24.49 1.91 42.80
C LEU A 876 -23.90 1.41 41.47
N LEU A 877 -22.64 1.75 41.18
CA LEU A 877 -21.91 1.34 39.98
C LEU A 877 -21.37 -0.09 40.07
N ASP A 878 -21.30 -0.64 41.29
CA ASP A 878 -20.60 -1.89 41.57
C ASP A 878 -21.57 -3.06 41.67
N SER A 879 -21.61 -3.87 40.61
CA SER A 879 -22.22 -5.19 40.63
C SER A 879 -21.17 -6.31 40.50
N ILE A 880 -19.87 -6.00 40.58
CA ILE A 880 -18.78 -6.93 40.26
C ILE A 880 -18.11 -7.45 41.53
N SER A 881 -17.99 -6.62 42.55
CA SER A 881 -17.29 -6.99 43.78
C SER A 881 -17.93 -8.22 44.41
N ALA A 882 -17.10 -9.22 44.69
CA ALA A 882 -17.52 -10.47 45.29
C ALA A 882 -16.51 -10.96 46.31
N PHE A 883 -17.01 -11.73 47.28
CA PHE A 883 -16.18 -12.43 48.26
C PHE A 883 -16.83 -13.75 48.65
N ASP A 884 -16.01 -14.70 49.04
CA ASP A 884 -16.50 -15.97 49.55
C ASP A 884 -16.62 -15.94 51.08
N ASN A 885 -17.46 -16.81 51.62
CA ASN A 885 -17.59 -17.03 53.07
C ASN A 885 -16.25 -17.37 53.76
N THR A 886 -15.25 -17.86 53.03
CA THR A 886 -13.89 -18.09 53.52
C THR A 886 -13.13 -16.81 53.88
N LEU A 887 -13.54 -15.67 53.32
CA LEU A 887 -12.99 -14.35 53.62
C LEU A 887 -13.71 -13.64 54.76
N VAL A 888 -14.78 -14.25 55.30
CA VAL A 888 -15.56 -13.69 56.41
C VAL A 888 -14.92 -14.09 57.73
N VAL A 889 -14.66 -13.10 58.58
CA VAL A 889 -14.04 -13.27 59.88
C VAL A 889 -15.07 -12.98 60.98
N PHE A 890 -15.28 -13.97 61.85
CA PHE A 890 -16.02 -13.83 63.09
C PHE A 890 -15.04 -13.65 64.25
N ALA A 891 -15.12 -12.52 64.94
CA ALA A 891 -14.22 -12.17 66.03
C ALA A 891 -14.99 -11.67 67.25
N ASN A 892 -14.27 -11.51 68.37
CA ASN A 892 -14.78 -10.90 69.60
C ASN A 892 -16.13 -11.46 70.08
N CYS A 893 -16.34 -12.78 69.97
CA CYS A 893 -17.57 -13.41 70.48
C CYS A 893 -17.65 -13.26 72.00
N LYS A 894 -18.72 -12.60 72.49
CA LYS A 894 -18.93 -12.31 73.92
C LYS A 894 -20.05 -13.16 74.51
N LYS A 895 -20.07 -13.24 75.85
CA LYS A 895 -21.03 -14.02 76.65
C LYS A 895 -20.97 -15.51 76.32
N THR A 896 -22.06 -16.09 75.82
CA THR A 896 -22.19 -17.54 75.59
C THR A 896 -22.02 -17.93 74.11
N LEU A 897 -21.65 -16.98 73.25
CA LEU A 897 -21.41 -17.22 71.82
C LEU A 897 -19.99 -17.76 71.57
N VAL A 898 -19.85 -18.69 70.62
CA VAL A 898 -18.56 -19.22 70.16
C VAL A 898 -18.42 -18.93 68.67
N CYS A 899 -17.33 -18.28 68.24
CA CYS A 899 -17.20 -17.79 66.87
C CYS A 899 -17.25 -18.88 65.79
N LYS A 900 -16.78 -20.09 66.11
CA LYS A 900 -16.82 -21.23 65.19
C LYS A 900 -18.25 -21.69 64.85
N ASP A 901 -19.23 -21.38 65.71
CA ASP A 901 -20.62 -21.82 65.53
C ASP A 901 -21.32 -21.06 64.38
N PHE A 902 -20.73 -19.95 63.92
CA PHE A 902 -21.25 -19.14 62.80
C PHE A 902 -20.67 -19.54 61.44
N LEU A 903 -19.67 -20.44 61.42
CA LEU A 903 -19.09 -20.95 60.17
C LEU A 903 -20.06 -21.93 59.51
N LEU A 904 -20.13 -21.90 58.17
CA LEU A 904 -20.95 -22.85 57.42
C LEU A 904 -20.34 -24.27 57.46
N PRO A 905 -21.15 -25.34 57.55
CA PRO A 905 -20.65 -26.72 57.63
C PRO A 905 -19.96 -27.22 56.34
N ASN A 906 -19.00 -28.16 56.52
CA ASN A 906 -18.34 -29.01 55.51
C ASN A 906 -18.02 -28.37 54.15
N ASN A 907 -16.89 -27.68 54.01
CA ASN A 907 -16.33 -27.20 52.72
C ASN A 907 -17.31 -26.45 51.79
N THR A 908 -18.46 -25.99 52.28
CA THR A 908 -19.45 -25.28 51.48
C THR A 908 -18.94 -23.87 51.21
N ILE A 909 -18.48 -23.60 49.99
CA ILE A 909 -18.09 -22.27 49.54
C ILE A 909 -19.34 -21.53 49.07
N VAL A 910 -19.63 -20.40 49.69
CA VAL A 910 -20.72 -19.50 49.28
C VAL A 910 -20.11 -18.19 48.82
N THR A 911 -20.33 -17.86 47.55
CA THR A 911 -19.91 -16.59 46.95
C THR A 911 -21.01 -15.54 47.11
N TYR A 912 -20.63 -14.43 47.72
CA TYR A 912 -21.44 -13.23 47.88
C TYR A 912 -21.01 -12.20 46.84
N THR A 913 -21.91 -11.87 45.91
CA THR A 913 -21.69 -10.83 44.89
C THR A 913 -22.67 -9.70 45.13
N VAL A 914 -22.19 -8.46 45.15
CA VAL A 914 -23.08 -7.29 45.27
C VAL A 914 -23.83 -7.05 43.95
N ASP A 915 -25.04 -6.51 44.05
CA ASP A 915 -25.78 -5.93 42.93
C ASP A 915 -26.08 -4.47 43.25
N LYS A 916 -25.57 -3.55 42.43
CA LYS A 916 -25.65 -2.08 42.66
C LYS A 916 -25.20 -1.69 44.07
N GLY A 917 -24.09 -2.29 44.49
CA GLY A 917 -23.39 -2.00 45.73
C GLY A 917 -23.98 -2.63 46.98
N ILE A 918 -25.00 -3.49 46.88
CA ILE A 918 -25.62 -4.15 48.05
C ILE A 918 -25.76 -5.65 47.78
N LEU A 919 -25.53 -6.50 48.78
CA LEU A 919 -25.88 -7.92 48.67
C LEU A 919 -27.40 -8.10 48.47
N PRO A 920 -27.84 -8.80 47.40
CA PRO A 920 -29.25 -8.93 47.11
C PRO A 920 -29.98 -9.70 48.24
N PRO A 921 -31.28 -9.44 48.48
CA PRO A 921 -32.02 -10.07 49.59
C PRO A 921 -31.94 -11.60 49.64
N SER A 922 -31.85 -12.24 48.47
CA SER A 922 -31.74 -13.70 48.31
C SER A 922 -30.36 -14.27 48.61
N LYS A 923 -29.30 -13.44 48.68
CA LYS A 923 -27.91 -13.84 48.93
C LYS A 923 -27.20 -12.92 49.91
N ARG A 924 -27.89 -12.51 50.98
CA ARG A 924 -27.28 -11.77 52.08
C ARG A 924 -26.27 -12.63 52.84
N LEU A 925 -25.25 -12.00 53.41
CA LEU A 925 -24.28 -12.67 54.27
C LEU A 925 -25.02 -13.26 55.48
N THR A 926 -25.01 -14.58 55.59
CA THR A 926 -25.85 -15.30 56.55
C THR A 926 -25.00 -15.85 57.68
N LEU A 927 -25.35 -15.46 58.91
CA LEU A 927 -24.81 -16.03 60.13
C LEU A 927 -25.74 -17.16 60.59
N ALA A 928 -25.18 -18.34 60.83
CA ALA A 928 -25.94 -19.46 61.39
C ALA A 928 -26.51 -19.11 62.78
N ALA A 929 -27.64 -19.71 63.14
CA ALA A 929 -28.20 -19.55 64.47
C ALA A 929 -27.26 -20.20 65.51
N PRO A 930 -26.88 -19.50 66.59
CA PRO A 930 -25.93 -20.04 67.58
C PRO A 930 -26.52 -21.20 68.39
N GLY A 931 -27.85 -21.31 68.45
CA GLY A 931 -28.59 -22.37 69.15
C GLY A 931 -29.24 -21.89 70.45
N VAL A 932 -30.26 -22.64 70.89
CA VAL A 932 -31.06 -22.31 72.09
C VAL A 932 -30.15 -22.13 73.32
N GLY A 933 -30.36 -21.04 74.06
CA GLY A 933 -29.61 -20.72 75.28
C GLY A 933 -28.31 -19.94 75.05
N LYS A 934 -27.89 -19.71 73.80
CA LYS A 934 -26.69 -18.92 73.48
C LYS A 934 -27.04 -17.47 73.13
N SER A 935 -26.70 -16.55 74.01
CA SER A 935 -26.83 -15.09 73.83
C SER A 935 -25.49 -14.37 73.95
N GLY A 936 -25.34 -13.24 73.26
CA GLY A 936 -24.10 -12.46 73.23
C GLY A 936 -23.97 -11.57 72.00
N SER A 937 -22.76 -11.12 71.70
CA SER A 937 -22.43 -10.36 70.50
C SER A 937 -21.26 -10.99 69.75
N VAL A 938 -21.25 -10.91 68.43
CA VAL A 938 -20.14 -11.32 67.55
C VAL A 938 -19.80 -10.19 66.59
N ASP A 939 -18.51 -9.94 66.37
CA ASP A 939 -18.04 -9.00 65.36
C ASP A 939 -17.82 -9.74 64.04
N VAL A 940 -18.21 -9.11 62.94
CA VAL A 940 -18.20 -9.66 61.58
C VAL A 940 -17.45 -8.70 60.66
N SER A 941 -16.51 -9.22 59.86
CA SER A 941 -15.77 -8.43 58.86
C SER A 941 -15.34 -9.28 57.66
N VAL A 942 -14.92 -8.64 56.58
CA VAL A 942 -14.46 -9.29 55.34
C VAL A 942 -13.14 -8.67 54.84
N PRO A 943 -12.01 -8.91 55.51
CA PRO A 943 -10.73 -8.23 55.21
C PRO A 943 -10.07 -8.65 53.87
N GLY A 944 -10.63 -9.63 53.16
CA GLY A 944 -9.99 -10.27 52.00
C GLY A 944 -9.91 -9.43 50.72
N ILE A 945 -10.60 -8.30 50.61
CA ILE A 945 -10.65 -7.48 49.38
C ILE A 945 -9.77 -6.22 49.53
N ALA A 946 -8.60 -6.21 48.89
CA ALA A 946 -7.60 -5.15 49.08
C ALA A 946 -8.06 -3.74 48.68
N TYR A 947 -8.94 -3.63 47.69
CA TYR A 947 -9.51 -2.36 47.19
C TYR A 947 -10.85 -2.00 47.84
N LEU A 948 -11.43 -2.88 48.67
CA LEU A 948 -12.61 -2.63 49.49
C LEU A 948 -12.40 -3.11 50.93
N PRO A 949 -11.59 -2.40 51.72
CA PRO A 949 -11.31 -2.79 53.10
C PRO A 949 -12.60 -2.77 53.95
N SER A 950 -12.77 -3.77 54.80
CA SER A 950 -14.03 -4.00 55.53
C SER A 950 -14.16 -3.15 56.79
N THR A 951 -15.36 -2.63 57.04
CA THR A 951 -15.79 -2.22 58.38
C THR A 951 -16.03 -3.45 59.27
N VAL A 952 -16.19 -3.24 60.56
CA VAL A 952 -16.58 -4.29 61.51
C VAL A 952 -18.03 -4.07 61.92
N GLY A 953 -18.91 -4.99 61.56
CA GLY A 953 -20.31 -5.03 62.02
C GLY A 953 -20.42 -5.87 63.28
N THR A 954 -21.34 -5.54 64.18
CA THR A 954 -21.59 -6.30 65.41
C THR A 954 -23.00 -6.85 65.38
N VAL A 955 -23.13 -8.17 65.53
CA VAL A 955 -24.42 -8.87 65.56
C VAL A 955 -24.71 -9.34 66.98
N VAL A 956 -25.88 -9.00 67.51
CA VAL A 956 -26.32 -9.37 68.86
C VAL A 956 -27.38 -10.46 68.81
N PHE A 957 -27.14 -11.58 69.50
CA PHE A 957 -28.07 -12.70 69.61
C PHE A 957 -28.69 -12.78 71.02
N GLY A 958 -30.01 -12.94 71.08
CA GLY A 958 -30.78 -13.17 72.31
C GLY A 958 -31.96 -12.21 72.50
N VAL A 959 -32.69 -12.36 73.61
CA VAL A 959 -33.87 -11.53 73.92
C VAL A 959 -33.45 -10.11 74.28
N PHE A 960 -33.80 -9.14 73.44
CA PHE A 960 -33.65 -7.71 73.74
C PHE A 960 -34.68 -7.32 74.81
N LYS A 961 -34.30 -7.37 76.09
CA LYS A 961 -35.13 -6.79 77.18
C LYS A 961 -34.95 -5.27 77.20
N SER A 962 -35.64 -4.57 76.31
CA SER A 962 -36.01 -3.17 76.57
C SER A 962 -37.39 -3.19 77.24
N GLY A 963 -37.56 -2.49 78.37
CA GLY A 963 -38.80 -2.51 79.16
C GLY A 963 -40.04 -1.98 78.42
N PRO A 964 -41.13 -1.71 79.15
CA PRO A 964 -42.24 -2.62 79.44
C PRO A 964 -43.11 -3.03 78.23
N VAL A 965 -42.74 -2.74 76.98
CA VAL A 965 -43.58 -3.05 75.81
C VAL A 965 -42.80 -3.81 74.73
N ILE A 966 -43.18 -5.06 74.50
CA ILE A 966 -42.68 -5.92 73.43
C ILE A 966 -43.51 -5.64 72.17
N TYR A 967 -42.90 -5.09 71.12
CA TYR A 967 -43.49 -5.13 69.78
C TYR A 967 -43.15 -6.49 69.13
N LEU A 968 -44.11 -7.40 69.08
CA LEU A 968 -44.10 -8.49 68.12
C LEU A 968 -44.38 -7.88 66.73
N ARG A 969 -43.38 -7.89 65.84
CA ARG A 969 -43.66 -7.83 64.41
C ARG A 969 -43.58 -9.26 63.90
N GLU A 970 -44.75 -9.90 63.79
CA GLU A 970 -44.89 -11.11 62.97
C GLU A 970 -44.51 -10.74 61.53
N MET A 971 -43.49 -11.41 61.00
CA MET A 971 -43.20 -11.41 59.57
C MET A 971 -44.00 -12.54 58.94
N TYR A 972 -44.95 -12.22 58.06
CA TYR A 972 -45.41 -13.12 57.00
C TYR A 972 -44.44 -13.06 55.81
#